data_AF-A0A7C4ZD75-F1
#
_entry.id   AF-A0A7C4ZD75-F1
#
_cell.length_a   1.000
_cell.length_b   1.000
_cell.length_c   1.000
_cell.angle_alpha   90.00
_cell.angle_beta   90.00
_cell.angle_gamma   90.00
#
_symmetry.space_group_name_H-M   'P 1'
#
loop_
_entity.id
_entity.type
_entity.pdbx_description
1 polymer ?
#
loop_
_entity_poly.entity_id
_entity_poly.type
_entity_poly.pdbx_seq_one_letter_code
_entity_poly.pdbx_strand_id
1 'polypeptide(L)'
;MKKRIISRIMLMTITISMLAVVNLINVRSTQASVDWWFMFRHDENHTGFSSSNFSVPLILFKNFTTISAVKSSPAVFNDAVFVGSLDGYVYRWNMRTYEGKKSSKFGAIYSSPAVVEGVVYIGSDDGYVYALDANSLAVIRSYKTGRAVKSSPVIVDRVLYVGSSDGYFYAWEASTGTELWRYWTASPIESSPAVYGDTIVFGTNDGRVYVLEKTGRIKWYFQTNGPVISSPAVVNGVVFVGSNDTKIYALDEADGHEIWNYTTGGPVVSSPAVASGMVFVGSVDGYLYALNATSALLTAKERLLWNSTTEEAIISSPAVSANGIVFVGSNDKRIYAFDAYYGDQLWNNITGGSVTSSPAIANGMVFVGSDDGKVYIFVHNTPPVAKIAYYPESPIVTQKVTFDGSQSYDNDTDDYIKEYIWDFGDGTAKAYGKIVTHTYYTAKTYNIKLTVKDTRGDNNTASQLLVIHEAWPMFRHDPTHISYTTSIAPIKNDTLWTLKIGPNVSGDPWMYPSTAIVRDTLFISSTNYTVDAVDINGTVIWKRTLDPYRIYSSPAVSDGLVFVGNENGYVYALNATNGDIKWAQQVSIGPPIYSSSVIVDNILFVGSQDGYIYALDKHTGTKLYNSPFLGGAIDSSPSVAYGRVFVGSINGSFYALNQTTLSVIWNFPTGGPAKSSPAVLGDTVLVGSADGKLYALKATSNKPKGEVKWLPFQTGKEIRSSPAVAYGMVFVGSMDGNIYAINVTTGEKIWNKPIGEIGWSSPAVAEGKVFVGSRNKKVYALDAEDGSIIWSYETGEPVESSPSILDDILYTSSQDGFLYAFHSEVHDIAILNVIPSTNWVYQGEPVGIAVNLRNEGTFKETKINVTVYFNSSFLDSCLINLSRGEVRTLNFQWNTSFVEPANYTISANATLTLTSDDDPADNSFINGIVSIKSRVQHDIAVKDVTPSKTVVGQNYTMNINVTVENQGDFNETFNVTVYANATEIETKQVTLANGASTTVTFTRNTTGFVKGNYTIWAYAWPVRGETDTADNTFVDGWVFVAMPGDVNGDGVVDIFDCVTIALAYDSTPNDP
;
A
#
# COMPACT_ATOMS: atom_id res chain seq x y z
N MET A 1 9.79 -6.11 57.31
CA MET A 1 10.41 -7.08 58.24
C MET A 1 9.56 -8.36 58.24
N LYS A 2 10.21 -9.52 58.26
CA LYS A 2 9.69 -10.85 57.90
C LYS A 2 8.49 -11.37 58.74
N LYS A 3 7.60 -12.07 58.03
CA LYS A 3 6.82 -13.29 58.37
C LYS A 3 6.38 -13.55 59.83
N ARG A 4 5.07 -13.82 59.99
CA ARG A 4 4.43 -14.93 60.75
C ARG A 4 2.90 -14.76 60.60
N ILE A 5 2.17 -15.31 59.61
CA ILE A 5 2.18 -16.59 58.87
C ILE A 5 1.83 -17.79 59.77
N ILE A 6 0.52 -18.01 59.97
CA ILE A 6 -0.26 -19.22 59.60
C ILE A 6 -1.68 -19.05 60.19
N SER A 7 -2.70 -19.36 59.39
CA SER A 7 -4.13 -19.38 59.73
C SER A 7 -4.91 -18.06 59.65
N ARG A 8 -5.00 -17.48 58.44
CA ARG A 8 -6.09 -16.55 58.03
C ARG A 8 -6.08 -16.21 56.53
N ILE A 9 -6.09 -17.20 55.62
CA ILE A 9 -6.54 -17.01 54.22
C ILE A 9 -7.12 -18.35 53.72
N MET A 10 -8.44 -18.54 53.86
CA MET A 10 -9.22 -19.48 53.05
C MET A 10 -10.71 -19.11 53.16
N LEU A 11 -11.06 -17.91 52.70
CA LEU A 11 -12.46 -17.45 52.66
C LEU A 11 -12.61 -16.30 51.64
N MET A 12 -12.45 -16.62 50.36
CA MET A 12 -12.98 -15.84 49.24
C MET A 12 -12.82 -16.67 47.95
N THR A 13 -13.87 -17.40 47.54
CA THR A 13 -14.21 -17.88 46.16
C THR A 13 -15.17 -19.09 46.19
N ILE A 14 -16.42 -18.91 46.63
CA ILE A 14 -17.52 -19.86 46.33
C ILE A 14 -18.81 -19.05 46.11
N THR A 15 -18.98 -18.54 44.89
CA THR A 15 -20.26 -18.26 44.21
C THR A 15 -19.93 -18.09 42.73
N ILE A 16 -20.71 -18.74 41.86
CA ILE A 16 -20.56 -18.92 40.39
C ILE A 16 -19.97 -20.30 40.00
N SER A 17 -20.80 -21.33 40.11
CA SER A 17 -20.63 -22.62 39.41
C SER A 17 -21.89 -23.48 39.53
N MET A 18 -23.04 -22.95 39.07
CA MET A 18 -24.25 -23.76 38.84
C MET A 18 -25.23 -23.01 37.92
N LEU A 19 -24.80 -22.68 36.70
CA LEU A 19 -25.67 -22.36 35.56
C LEU A 19 -24.86 -22.38 34.25
N ALA A 20 -24.25 -23.52 33.91
CA ALA A 20 -23.53 -23.70 32.63
C ALA A 20 -23.43 -25.20 32.27
N VAL A 21 -24.57 -25.92 32.29
CA VAL A 21 -24.64 -27.32 31.83
C VAL A 21 -25.97 -27.55 31.07
N VAL A 22 -26.32 -26.69 30.10
CA VAL A 22 -27.27 -27.02 28.99
C VAL A 22 -27.05 -26.06 27.79
N ASN A 23 -25.80 -25.79 27.40
CA ASN A 23 -25.50 -25.06 26.15
C ASN A 23 -24.12 -25.46 25.61
N LEU A 24 -23.93 -26.77 25.41
CA LEU A 24 -22.75 -27.35 24.75
C LEU A 24 -23.17 -28.27 23.58
N ILE A 25 -24.25 -27.88 22.90
CA ILE A 25 -24.59 -28.37 21.56
C ILE A 25 -24.98 -27.12 20.76
N ASN A 26 -23.95 -26.50 20.16
CA ASN A 26 -23.96 -25.52 19.05
C ASN A 26 -22.78 -24.58 19.20
N VAL A 27 -21.57 -25.10 18.95
CA VAL A 27 -20.50 -24.25 18.42
C VAL A 27 -20.65 -24.32 16.90
N ARG A 28 -21.40 -23.37 16.34
CA ARG A 28 -21.15 -22.98 14.95
C ARG A 28 -19.84 -22.21 14.93
N SER A 29 -18.96 -22.70 14.05
CA SER A 29 -17.71 -22.15 13.58
C SER A 29 -17.73 -20.63 13.36
N THR A 30 -16.88 -19.91 14.10
CA THR A 30 -16.28 -18.65 13.64
C THR A 30 -14.85 -18.54 14.15
N GLN A 31 -13.99 -19.42 13.65
CA GLN A 31 -12.55 -19.26 13.49
C GLN A 31 -12.22 -20.15 12.29
N ALA A 32 -11.53 -19.61 11.27
CA ALA A 32 -11.09 -20.41 10.13
C ALA A 32 -10.38 -21.66 10.68
N SER A 33 -10.91 -22.85 10.38
CA SER A 33 -10.29 -24.11 10.77
C SER A 33 -8.93 -24.16 10.08
N VAL A 34 -7.86 -24.15 10.88
CA VAL A 34 -6.50 -24.31 10.37
C VAL A 34 -6.40 -25.68 9.72
N ASP A 35 -6.10 -25.72 8.43
CA ASP A 35 -5.98 -26.96 7.68
C ASP A 35 -4.59 -27.58 7.93
N TRP A 36 -4.53 -28.61 8.77
CA TRP A 36 -3.29 -29.30 9.10
C TRP A 36 -3.04 -30.48 8.17
N TRP A 37 -1.82 -30.61 7.67
CA TRP A 37 -1.39 -31.72 6.82
C TRP A 37 -0.55 -32.71 7.62
N PHE A 38 -1.15 -33.33 8.64
CA PHE A 38 -0.42 -34.06 9.68
C PHE A 38 0.05 -35.46 9.27
N MET A 39 -0.33 -35.93 8.08
CA MET A 39 0.11 -37.21 7.51
C MET A 39 0.26 -37.15 5.99
N PHE A 40 0.77 -38.24 5.41
CA PHE A 40 0.81 -38.41 3.96
C PHE A 40 -0.59 -38.23 3.35
N ARG A 41 -0.69 -37.44 2.27
CA ARG A 41 -1.95 -37.24 1.52
C ARG A 41 -3.11 -36.65 2.34
N HIS A 42 -2.77 -35.87 3.38
CA HIS A 42 -3.67 -35.05 4.21
C HIS A 42 -4.54 -35.83 5.20
N ASP A 43 -5.29 -36.82 4.74
CA ASP A 43 -6.26 -37.58 5.55
C ASP A 43 -6.04 -39.10 5.48
N GLU A 44 -6.75 -39.85 6.34
CA GLU A 44 -6.66 -41.32 6.42
C GLU A 44 -7.13 -42.05 5.14
N ASN A 45 -7.89 -41.37 4.29
CA ASN A 45 -8.38 -41.87 3.00
C ASN A 45 -7.43 -41.53 1.84
N HIS A 46 -6.35 -40.79 2.13
CA HIS A 46 -5.35 -40.29 1.20
C HIS A 46 -5.89 -39.46 0.03
N THR A 47 -6.92 -38.64 0.26
CA THR A 47 -7.52 -37.80 -0.81
C THR A 47 -6.52 -36.83 -1.45
N GLY A 48 -5.55 -36.33 -0.67
CA GLY A 48 -4.60 -35.29 -1.07
C GLY A 48 -5.25 -33.95 -1.39
N PHE A 49 -6.47 -33.73 -0.89
CA PHE A 49 -7.21 -32.49 -1.01
C PHE A 49 -7.01 -31.63 0.25
N SER A 50 -6.80 -30.33 0.06
CA SER A 50 -6.75 -29.33 1.12
C SER A 50 -7.96 -28.42 1.04
N SER A 51 -8.49 -28.04 2.20
CA SER A 51 -9.51 -27.00 2.33
C SER A 51 -8.96 -25.57 2.21
N SER A 52 -7.63 -25.40 2.09
CA SER A 52 -6.98 -24.10 1.97
C SER A 52 -7.06 -23.57 0.54
N ASN A 53 -7.36 -22.27 0.40
CA ASN A 53 -7.28 -21.54 -0.86
C ASN A 53 -5.85 -21.01 -1.09
N PHE A 54 -5.42 -20.97 -2.35
CA PHE A 54 -4.10 -20.48 -2.74
C PHE A 54 -4.18 -19.44 -3.85
N SER A 55 -3.34 -18.41 -3.74
CA SER A 55 -3.10 -17.45 -4.81
C SER A 55 -1.72 -17.68 -5.41
N VAL A 56 -1.62 -17.60 -6.72
CA VAL A 56 -0.38 -17.69 -7.51
C VAL A 56 -0.14 -16.32 -8.18
N PRO A 57 1.12 -15.90 -8.42
CA PRO A 57 2.35 -16.67 -8.23
C PRO A 57 2.76 -16.82 -6.76
N LEU A 58 3.46 -17.90 -6.46
CA LEU A 58 4.12 -18.11 -5.17
C LEU A 58 5.58 -17.66 -5.23
N ILE A 59 6.10 -17.22 -4.10
CA ILE A 59 7.52 -16.92 -3.89
C ILE A 59 8.16 -17.96 -2.98
N LEU A 60 9.48 -18.17 -3.15
CA LEU A 60 10.25 -18.95 -2.20
C LEU A 60 10.36 -18.17 -0.89
N PHE A 61 9.62 -18.61 0.13
CA PHE A 61 9.65 -18.00 1.45
C PHE A 61 10.91 -18.40 2.21
N LYS A 62 11.17 -19.71 2.27
CA LYS A 62 12.32 -20.26 3.01
C LYS A 62 12.66 -21.66 2.54
N ASN A 63 13.87 -22.10 2.86
CA ASN A 63 14.22 -23.51 2.82
C ASN A 63 14.97 -23.92 4.09
N PHE A 64 14.87 -25.21 4.40
CA PHE A 64 15.61 -25.83 5.50
C PHE A 64 16.46 -26.97 4.97
N THR A 65 17.66 -27.13 5.52
CA THR A 65 18.67 -28.06 5.00
C THR A 65 18.80 -29.30 5.87
N THR A 66 18.82 -30.46 5.24
CA THR A 66 19.19 -31.79 5.77
C THR A 66 20.57 -32.20 5.24
N ILE A 67 21.10 -33.34 5.68
CA ILE A 67 22.43 -33.81 5.22
C ILE A 67 22.31 -34.60 3.92
N SER A 68 21.17 -35.25 3.68
CA SER A 68 20.90 -36.05 2.48
C SER A 68 19.49 -35.76 1.94
N ALA A 69 19.17 -36.35 0.79
CA ALA A 69 17.89 -36.18 0.08
C ALA A 69 16.66 -36.31 0.99
N VAL A 70 15.63 -35.50 0.72
CA VAL A 70 14.34 -35.53 1.42
C VAL A 70 13.30 -36.12 0.48
N LYS A 71 13.13 -37.45 0.54
CA LYS A 71 12.12 -38.18 -0.25
C LYS A 71 10.79 -38.35 0.50
N SER A 72 10.84 -38.28 1.83
CA SER A 72 9.67 -38.17 2.69
C SER A 72 8.82 -36.97 2.29
N SER A 73 7.51 -37.14 2.21
CA SER A 73 6.59 -35.99 2.11
C SER A 73 6.52 -35.25 3.45
N PRO A 74 6.43 -33.91 3.47
CA PRO A 74 6.33 -33.17 4.72
C PRO A 74 5.00 -33.40 5.44
N ALA A 75 5.05 -33.46 6.77
CA ALA A 75 3.87 -33.41 7.63
C ALA A 75 3.87 -32.11 8.43
N VAL A 76 2.75 -31.40 8.45
CA VAL A 76 2.59 -30.09 9.10
C VAL A 76 1.56 -30.20 10.22
N PHE A 77 2.01 -29.92 11.45
CA PHE A 77 1.16 -30.00 12.66
C PHE A 77 1.58 -28.94 13.68
N ASN A 78 0.63 -28.17 14.22
CA ASN A 78 0.85 -27.16 15.29
C ASN A 78 2.12 -26.30 15.11
N ASP A 79 2.17 -25.55 14.00
CA ASP A 79 3.28 -24.68 13.61
C ASP A 79 4.63 -25.39 13.38
N ALA A 80 4.65 -26.72 13.23
CA ALA A 80 5.87 -27.48 12.97
C ALA A 80 5.77 -28.29 11.68
N VAL A 81 6.88 -28.33 10.94
CA VAL A 81 7.07 -29.18 9.75
C VAL A 81 7.98 -30.34 10.12
N PHE A 82 7.55 -31.56 9.82
CA PHE A 82 8.28 -32.80 10.05
C PHE A 82 8.62 -33.49 8.72
N VAL A 83 9.85 -33.95 8.58
CA VAL A 83 10.30 -34.75 7.43
C VAL A 83 11.29 -35.83 7.86
N GLY A 84 11.28 -36.96 7.17
CA GLY A 84 12.37 -37.92 7.17
C GLY A 84 13.42 -37.60 6.10
N SER A 85 14.68 -37.90 6.36
CA SER A 85 15.74 -37.82 5.34
C SER A 85 16.47 -39.16 5.20
N LEU A 86 17.08 -39.37 4.03
CA LEU A 86 17.91 -40.55 3.75
C LEU A 86 19.19 -40.60 4.60
N ASP A 87 19.52 -39.52 5.31
CA ASP A 87 20.60 -39.50 6.30
C ASP A 87 20.26 -40.24 7.61
N GLY A 88 19.00 -40.66 7.77
CA GLY A 88 18.49 -41.40 8.92
C GLY A 88 17.97 -40.53 10.07
N TYR A 89 17.78 -39.23 9.85
CA TYR A 89 17.19 -38.31 10.84
C TYR A 89 15.76 -37.92 10.48
N VAL A 90 14.92 -37.79 11.50
CA VAL A 90 13.68 -37.01 11.43
C VAL A 90 14.01 -35.58 11.81
N TYR A 91 13.63 -34.63 10.97
CA TYR A 91 13.80 -33.21 11.21
C TYR A 91 12.46 -32.57 11.58
N ARG A 92 12.54 -31.56 12.45
CA ARG A 92 11.42 -30.70 12.83
C ARG A 92 11.83 -29.25 12.74
N TRP A 93 11.06 -28.42 12.04
CA TRP A 93 11.23 -26.97 12.06
C TRP A 93 9.99 -26.27 12.57
N ASN A 94 10.17 -25.31 13.48
CA ASN A 94 9.09 -24.42 13.90
C ASN A 94 8.92 -23.30 12.87
N MET A 95 7.70 -23.09 12.38
CA MET A 95 7.40 -22.13 11.33
C MET A 95 7.39 -20.67 11.82
N ARG A 96 7.24 -20.44 13.13
CA ARG A 96 7.25 -19.10 13.74
C ARG A 96 8.64 -18.65 14.18
N THR A 97 9.37 -19.53 14.85
CA THR A 97 10.71 -19.24 15.40
C THR A 97 11.85 -19.63 14.46
N TYR A 98 11.57 -20.45 13.44
CA TYR A 98 12.55 -21.04 12.51
C TYR A 98 13.60 -21.94 13.17
N GLU A 99 13.36 -22.34 14.41
CA GLU A 99 14.23 -23.28 15.11
C GLU A 99 14.09 -24.69 14.53
N GLY A 100 15.23 -25.29 14.18
CA GLY A 100 15.31 -26.67 13.70
C GLY A 100 15.79 -27.63 14.78
N LYS A 101 15.22 -28.84 14.82
CA LYS A 101 15.67 -29.98 15.63
C LYS A 101 15.78 -31.22 14.74
N LYS A 102 16.61 -32.17 15.17
CA LYS A 102 16.68 -33.50 14.58
C LYS A 102 16.67 -34.58 15.66
N SER A 103 16.16 -35.75 15.32
CA SER A 103 16.10 -36.93 16.20
C SER A 103 17.49 -37.54 16.44
N SER A 104 17.54 -38.66 17.18
CA SER A 104 18.62 -39.64 17.05
C SER A 104 18.66 -40.23 15.64
N LYS A 105 19.81 -40.81 15.26
CA LYS A 105 19.99 -41.42 13.94
C LYS A 105 19.41 -42.84 13.88
N PHE A 106 18.69 -43.14 12.80
CA PHE A 106 18.12 -44.45 12.45
C PHE A 106 18.70 -44.95 11.11
N GLY A 107 18.05 -45.93 10.47
CA GLY A 107 18.21 -46.20 9.03
C GLY A 107 17.60 -45.10 8.16
N ALA A 108 17.87 -45.13 6.85
CA ALA A 108 17.33 -44.16 5.90
C ALA A 108 15.79 -44.07 6.00
N ILE A 109 15.23 -42.85 5.90
CA ILE A 109 13.80 -42.61 6.10
C ILE A 109 13.17 -42.21 4.77
N TYR A 110 12.45 -43.14 4.15
CA TYR A 110 11.64 -42.92 2.95
C TYR A 110 10.19 -42.60 3.31
N SER A 111 9.68 -43.19 4.40
CA SER A 111 8.30 -43.01 4.85
C SER A 111 8.02 -41.56 5.21
N SER A 112 6.84 -41.07 4.86
CA SER A 112 6.37 -39.77 5.33
C SER A 112 5.91 -39.87 6.80
N PRO A 113 6.21 -38.87 7.65
CA PRO A 113 5.73 -38.87 9.02
C PRO A 113 4.20 -38.81 9.12
N ALA A 114 3.65 -39.52 10.10
CA ALA A 114 2.28 -39.31 10.56
C ALA A 114 2.29 -38.76 11.98
N VAL A 115 1.60 -37.64 12.20
CA VAL A 115 1.59 -36.92 13.47
C VAL A 115 0.19 -36.99 14.09
N VAL A 116 0.06 -37.73 15.20
CA VAL A 116 -1.22 -37.89 15.90
C VAL A 116 -0.98 -37.65 17.39
N GLU A 117 -1.82 -36.81 18.01
CA GLU A 117 -1.78 -36.50 19.45
C GLU A 117 -0.38 -36.09 19.97
N GLY A 118 0.41 -35.40 19.15
CA GLY A 118 1.77 -34.96 19.52
C GLY A 118 2.83 -36.07 19.46
N VAL A 119 2.55 -37.18 18.79
CA VAL A 119 3.50 -38.27 18.50
C VAL A 119 3.74 -38.36 16.99
N VAL A 120 5.00 -38.46 16.59
CA VAL A 120 5.43 -38.60 15.20
C VAL A 120 5.79 -40.06 14.94
N TYR A 121 5.12 -40.70 13.98
CA TYR A 121 5.39 -42.08 13.56
C TYR A 121 6.10 -42.08 12.20
N ILE A 122 7.19 -42.86 12.11
CA ILE A 122 7.99 -43.00 10.89
C ILE A 122 8.45 -44.45 10.71
N GLY A 123 8.49 -44.92 9.48
CA GLY A 123 9.19 -46.15 9.08
C GLY A 123 10.66 -45.89 8.77
N SER A 124 11.51 -46.87 9.02
CA SER A 124 12.94 -46.79 8.74
C SER A 124 13.44 -48.02 7.99
N ASP A 125 14.46 -47.80 7.16
CA ASP A 125 15.15 -48.84 6.39
C ASP A 125 15.87 -49.88 7.29
N ASP A 126 16.06 -49.57 8.58
CA ASP A 126 16.61 -50.49 9.58
C ASP A 126 15.61 -51.58 10.05
N GLY A 127 14.38 -51.55 9.53
CA GLY A 127 13.34 -52.52 9.83
C GLY A 127 12.50 -52.20 11.06
N TYR A 128 12.48 -50.95 11.49
CA TYR A 128 11.60 -50.48 12.57
C TYR A 128 10.64 -49.39 12.11
N VAL A 129 9.48 -49.33 12.76
CA VAL A 129 8.71 -48.09 12.90
C VAL A 129 9.08 -47.46 14.24
N TYR A 130 9.26 -46.14 14.27
CA TYR A 130 9.55 -45.39 15.48
C TYR A 130 8.40 -44.42 15.78
N ALA A 131 8.02 -44.35 17.06
CA ALA A 131 7.15 -43.31 17.60
C ALA A 131 8.03 -42.33 18.39
N LEU A 132 7.98 -41.05 18.03
CA LEU A 132 8.78 -39.98 18.61
C LEU A 132 7.88 -38.92 19.24
N ASP A 133 8.31 -38.32 20.34
CA ASP A 133 7.64 -37.13 20.88
C ASP A 133 7.78 -35.96 19.90
N ALA A 134 6.67 -35.32 19.49
CA ALA A 134 6.67 -34.31 18.44
C ALA A 134 7.42 -33.01 18.81
N ASN A 135 7.76 -32.78 20.08
CA ASN A 135 8.44 -31.57 20.53
C ASN A 135 9.96 -31.77 20.73
N SER A 136 10.33 -32.90 21.32
CA SER A 136 11.70 -33.26 21.67
C SER A 136 12.36 -34.17 20.63
N LEU A 137 11.58 -34.86 19.79
CA LEU A 137 12.01 -35.93 18.89
C LEU A 137 12.67 -37.12 19.61
N ALA A 138 12.44 -37.28 20.91
CA ALA A 138 12.90 -38.43 21.66
C ALA A 138 12.07 -39.67 21.29
N VAL A 139 12.73 -40.82 21.16
CA VAL A 139 12.06 -42.10 20.89
C VAL A 139 11.19 -42.47 22.09
N ILE A 140 9.88 -42.57 21.87
CA ILE A 140 8.91 -43.11 22.82
C ILE A 140 8.89 -44.64 22.71
N ARG A 141 8.86 -45.16 21.47
CA ARG A 141 8.71 -46.58 21.20
C ARG A 141 9.27 -46.95 19.83
N SER A 142 9.66 -48.21 19.66
CA SER A 142 9.95 -48.83 18.37
C SER A 142 9.12 -50.10 18.15
N TYR A 143 8.76 -50.37 16.90
CA TYR A 143 8.00 -51.53 16.44
C TYR A 143 8.86 -52.28 15.45
N LYS A 144 9.15 -53.55 15.72
CA LYS A 144 10.10 -54.34 14.93
C LYS A 144 9.41 -55.07 13.80
N THR A 145 9.91 -54.91 12.58
CA THR A 145 9.57 -55.73 11.41
C THR A 145 10.77 -56.58 11.00
N GLY A 146 10.62 -57.40 9.95
CA GLY A 146 11.69 -58.24 9.42
C GLY A 146 12.64 -57.55 8.44
N ARG A 147 12.23 -56.45 7.81
CA ARG A 147 12.97 -55.69 6.78
C ARG A 147 12.50 -54.23 6.74
N ALA A 148 13.16 -53.40 5.92
CA ALA A 148 12.87 -51.98 5.72
C ALA A 148 11.37 -51.61 5.67
N VAL A 149 11.02 -50.52 6.35
CA VAL A 149 9.68 -49.92 6.34
C VAL A 149 9.70 -48.64 5.52
N LYS A 150 9.31 -48.74 4.24
CA LYS A 150 9.19 -47.59 3.33
C LYS A 150 7.78 -47.01 3.28
N SER A 151 6.77 -47.85 3.52
CA SER A 151 5.36 -47.46 3.66
C SER A 151 5.21 -46.37 4.73
N SER A 152 4.42 -45.33 4.46
CA SER A 152 4.11 -44.32 5.47
C SER A 152 3.06 -44.88 6.43
N PRO A 153 3.26 -44.78 7.76
CA PRO A 153 2.29 -45.29 8.72
C PRO A 153 1.01 -44.47 8.71
N VAL A 154 -0.13 -45.11 8.97
CA VAL A 154 -1.41 -44.45 9.25
C VAL A 154 -1.90 -44.87 10.63
N ILE A 155 -2.47 -43.91 11.38
CA ILE A 155 -2.93 -44.13 12.76
C ILE A 155 -4.40 -43.74 12.84
N VAL A 156 -5.26 -44.73 13.03
CA VAL A 156 -6.72 -44.57 13.13
C VAL A 156 -7.22 -45.40 14.29
N ASP A 157 -8.12 -44.85 15.12
CA ASP A 157 -8.68 -45.51 16.29
C ASP A 157 -7.62 -46.13 17.24
N ARG A 158 -6.48 -45.44 17.41
CA ARG A 158 -5.29 -45.87 18.18
C ARG A 158 -4.55 -47.07 17.61
N VAL A 159 -4.87 -47.52 16.40
CA VAL A 159 -4.16 -48.60 15.72
C VAL A 159 -3.20 -48.02 14.69
N LEU A 160 -1.94 -48.45 14.74
CA LEU A 160 -0.90 -48.17 13.77
C LEU A 160 -0.92 -49.24 12.69
N TYR A 161 -1.18 -48.84 11.43
CA TYR A 161 -1.15 -49.70 10.26
C TYR A 161 0.02 -49.35 9.35
N VAL A 162 0.76 -50.36 8.89
CA VAL A 162 1.94 -50.13 8.04
C VAL A 162 2.36 -51.39 7.27
N GLY A 163 2.83 -51.21 6.03
CA GLY A 163 3.46 -52.26 5.23
C GLY A 163 4.98 -52.34 5.40
N SER A 164 5.56 -53.54 5.36
CA SER A 164 7.01 -53.73 5.38
C SER A 164 7.53 -54.45 4.14
N SER A 165 8.81 -54.23 3.85
CA SER A 165 9.54 -54.93 2.78
C SER A 165 9.79 -56.42 3.10
N ASP A 166 9.38 -56.91 4.26
CA ASP A 166 9.38 -58.33 4.61
C ASP A 166 8.16 -59.08 4.07
N GLY A 167 7.23 -58.37 3.44
CA GLY A 167 5.98 -58.91 2.89
C GLY A 167 4.84 -58.97 3.88
N TYR A 168 5.00 -58.49 5.11
CA TYR A 168 3.92 -58.40 6.09
C TYR A 168 3.32 -56.99 6.16
N PHE A 169 2.00 -56.96 6.28
CA PHE A 169 1.23 -55.79 6.71
C PHE A 169 0.95 -55.92 8.22
N TYR A 170 1.28 -54.91 9.01
CA TYR A 170 1.21 -54.97 10.47
C TYR A 170 0.12 -54.05 11.02
N ALA A 171 -0.51 -54.50 12.10
CA ALA A 171 -1.38 -53.68 12.94
C ALA A 171 -0.94 -53.76 14.41
N TRP A 172 -0.64 -52.61 15.00
CA TRP A 172 -0.25 -52.48 16.40
C TRP A 172 -1.16 -51.53 17.15
N GLU A 173 -1.42 -51.81 18.42
CA GLU A 173 -1.93 -50.78 19.34
C GLU A 173 -0.85 -49.70 19.51
N ALA A 174 -1.11 -48.49 19.01
CA ALA A 174 -0.14 -47.41 18.88
C ALA A 174 0.37 -46.87 20.22
N SER A 175 -0.41 -47.07 21.29
CA SER A 175 -0.06 -46.64 22.64
C SER A 175 0.84 -47.66 23.37
N THR A 176 0.53 -48.95 23.25
CA THR A 176 1.18 -50.03 24.01
C THR A 176 2.30 -50.74 23.25
N GLY A 177 2.28 -50.71 21.91
CA GLY A 177 3.19 -51.50 21.08
C GLY A 177 2.77 -52.95 20.89
N THR A 178 1.59 -53.35 21.37
CA THR A 178 1.11 -54.73 21.26
C THR A 178 0.71 -55.02 19.81
N GLU A 179 1.28 -56.08 19.23
CA GLU A 179 0.88 -56.58 17.90
C GLU A 179 -0.53 -57.14 18.01
N LEU A 180 -1.46 -56.53 17.28
CA LEU A 180 -2.85 -56.99 17.21
C LEU A 180 -2.94 -58.14 16.22
N TRP A 181 -2.37 -57.94 15.04
CA TRP A 181 -2.28 -58.93 13.98
C TRP A 181 -1.26 -58.50 12.91
N ARG A 182 -0.89 -59.45 12.05
CA ARG A 182 -0.17 -59.18 10.80
C ARG A 182 -0.70 -60.07 9.68
N TYR A 183 -0.69 -59.55 8.46
CA TYR A 183 -1.13 -60.25 7.26
C TYR A 183 0.05 -60.48 6.32
N TRP A 184 0.27 -61.72 5.89
CA TRP A 184 1.35 -62.05 4.97
C TRP A 184 0.92 -61.85 3.52
N THR A 185 1.76 -61.16 2.76
CA THR A 185 1.66 -61.00 1.31
C THR A 185 2.89 -61.64 0.66
N ALA A 186 2.79 -62.00 -0.62
CA ALA A 186 3.85 -62.75 -1.29
C ALA A 186 5.10 -61.90 -1.62
N SER A 187 5.05 -60.59 -1.45
CA SER A 187 6.05 -59.63 -1.94
C SER A 187 6.10 -58.36 -1.08
N PRO A 188 7.17 -57.53 -1.13
CA PRO A 188 7.26 -56.29 -0.36
C PRO A 188 6.05 -55.36 -0.48
N ILE A 189 5.71 -54.68 0.62
CA ILE A 189 4.65 -53.68 0.69
C ILE A 189 5.29 -52.29 0.84
N GLU A 190 5.38 -51.55 -0.26
CA GLU A 190 5.92 -50.18 -0.27
C GLU A 190 4.85 -49.10 -0.29
N SER A 191 3.62 -49.43 -0.69
CA SER A 191 2.49 -48.49 -0.67
C SER A 191 2.09 -48.14 0.77
N SER A 192 1.61 -46.92 0.98
CA SER A 192 1.07 -46.46 2.27
C SER A 192 -0.42 -46.85 2.36
N PRO A 193 -0.91 -47.41 3.48
CA PRO A 193 -2.30 -47.85 3.58
C PRO A 193 -3.28 -46.69 3.71
N ALA A 194 -4.40 -46.75 2.99
CA ALA A 194 -5.56 -45.90 3.23
C ALA A 194 -6.59 -46.65 4.08
N VAL A 195 -7.24 -45.96 5.01
CA VAL A 195 -8.27 -46.52 5.90
C VAL A 195 -9.58 -45.81 5.61
N TYR A 196 -10.57 -46.54 5.08
CA TYR A 196 -11.88 -46.01 4.73
C TYR A 196 -12.98 -46.78 5.46
N GLY A 197 -13.66 -46.11 6.40
CA GLY A 197 -14.67 -46.75 7.24
C GLY A 197 -14.08 -47.93 8.05
N ASP A 198 -14.50 -49.15 7.72
CA ASP A 198 -14.07 -50.38 8.39
C ASP A 198 -13.00 -51.19 7.63
N THR A 199 -12.48 -50.64 6.52
CA THR A 199 -11.50 -51.33 5.68
C THR A 199 -10.18 -50.60 5.55
N ILE A 200 -9.15 -51.37 5.20
CA ILE A 200 -7.78 -50.95 5.02
C ILE A 200 -7.36 -51.39 3.62
N VAL A 201 -6.95 -50.44 2.79
CA VAL A 201 -6.59 -50.66 1.39
C VAL A 201 -5.10 -50.40 1.21
N PHE A 202 -4.40 -51.30 0.54
CA PHE A 202 -2.99 -51.11 0.19
C PHE A 202 -2.59 -51.91 -1.05
N GLY A 203 -1.62 -51.39 -1.80
CA GLY A 203 -0.97 -52.06 -2.92
C GLY A 203 0.30 -52.81 -2.51
N THR A 204 0.68 -53.81 -3.30
CA THR A 204 1.89 -54.59 -3.05
C THR A 204 2.69 -54.86 -4.31
N ASN A 205 3.97 -55.23 -4.14
CA ASN A 205 4.85 -55.56 -5.25
C ASN A 205 4.52 -56.91 -5.93
N ASP A 206 3.55 -57.68 -5.43
CA ASP A 206 3.05 -58.89 -6.11
C ASP A 206 2.05 -58.56 -7.24
N GLY A 207 1.74 -57.28 -7.44
CA GLY A 207 0.78 -56.80 -8.42
C GLY A 207 -0.66 -56.87 -7.94
N ARG A 208 -0.92 -56.90 -6.62
CA ARG A 208 -2.27 -56.88 -6.07
C ARG A 208 -2.55 -55.66 -5.22
N VAL A 209 -3.81 -55.25 -5.27
CA VAL A 209 -4.48 -54.35 -4.33
C VAL A 209 -5.22 -55.22 -3.33
N TYR A 210 -4.90 -55.09 -2.05
CA TYR A 210 -5.56 -55.83 -0.97
C TYR A 210 -6.51 -54.91 -0.21
N VAL A 211 -7.68 -55.45 0.15
CA VAL A 211 -8.61 -54.81 1.07
C VAL A 211 -8.84 -55.74 2.25
N LEU A 212 -8.46 -55.26 3.44
CA LEU A 212 -8.62 -55.98 4.70
C LEU A 212 -9.68 -55.28 5.56
N GLU A 213 -10.40 -56.04 6.37
CA GLU A 213 -11.13 -55.51 7.51
C GLU A 213 -10.15 -55.04 8.60
N LYS A 214 -10.54 -54.10 9.47
CA LYS A 214 -9.73 -53.66 10.64
C LYS A 214 -9.28 -54.81 11.56
N THR A 215 -9.94 -55.98 11.50
CA THR A 215 -9.54 -57.20 12.23
C THR A 215 -8.38 -57.97 11.58
N GLY A 216 -7.89 -57.54 10.41
CA GLY A 216 -6.83 -58.20 9.64
C GLY A 216 -7.30 -59.33 8.74
N ARG A 217 -8.62 -59.48 8.55
CA ARG A 217 -9.20 -60.48 7.65
C ARG A 217 -9.26 -59.89 6.24
N ILE A 218 -8.92 -60.70 5.24
CA ILE A 218 -9.07 -60.28 3.85
C ILE A 218 -10.55 -60.21 3.47
N LYS A 219 -10.96 -59.06 2.93
CA LYS A 219 -12.28 -58.86 2.30
C LYS A 219 -12.21 -59.31 0.84
N TRP A 220 -11.26 -58.77 0.08
CA TRP A 220 -10.95 -59.16 -1.29
C TRP A 220 -9.54 -58.70 -1.71
N TYR A 221 -9.07 -59.18 -2.87
CA TYR A 221 -7.91 -58.61 -3.56
C TYR A 221 -8.19 -58.50 -5.07
N PHE A 222 -7.57 -57.50 -5.71
CA PHE A 222 -7.62 -57.30 -7.16
C PHE A 222 -6.21 -57.48 -7.76
N GLN A 223 -6.10 -58.17 -8.89
CA GLN A 223 -4.83 -58.46 -9.56
C GLN A 223 -4.62 -57.52 -10.76
N THR A 224 -3.58 -56.70 -10.71
CA THR A 224 -3.08 -55.92 -11.84
C THR A 224 -1.99 -56.70 -12.59
N ASN A 225 -1.49 -56.15 -13.71
CA ASN A 225 -0.44 -56.79 -14.52
C ASN A 225 0.98 -56.37 -14.13
N GLY A 226 1.15 -55.59 -13.06
CA GLY A 226 2.44 -55.08 -12.62
C GLY A 226 2.41 -54.61 -11.16
N PRO A 227 3.57 -54.39 -10.52
CA PRO A 227 3.64 -53.96 -9.12
C PRO A 227 2.75 -52.75 -8.79
N VAL A 228 2.15 -52.76 -7.61
CA VAL A 228 1.31 -51.66 -7.10
C VAL A 228 2.05 -50.97 -5.96
N ILE A 229 2.89 -49.99 -6.32
CA ILE A 229 3.67 -49.18 -5.37
C ILE A 229 2.91 -47.90 -5.00
N SER A 230 2.03 -47.42 -5.88
CA SER A 230 1.12 -46.31 -5.64
C SER A 230 0.26 -46.57 -4.40
N SER A 231 0.14 -45.57 -3.54
CA SER A 231 -0.75 -45.66 -2.37
C SER A 231 -2.19 -45.38 -2.81
N PRO A 232 -3.18 -46.18 -2.38
CA PRO A 232 -4.55 -45.98 -2.79
C PRO A 232 -5.13 -44.67 -2.22
N ALA A 233 -6.07 -44.07 -2.95
CA ALA A 233 -6.97 -43.04 -2.44
C ALA A 233 -8.41 -43.58 -2.50
N VAL A 234 -9.18 -43.39 -1.44
CA VAL A 234 -10.55 -43.95 -1.34
C VAL A 234 -11.55 -42.82 -1.15
N VAL A 235 -12.41 -42.59 -2.14
CA VAL A 235 -13.44 -41.53 -2.09
C VAL A 235 -14.77 -42.09 -2.54
N ASN A 236 -15.82 -41.87 -1.75
CA ASN A 236 -17.18 -42.30 -2.04
C ASN A 236 -17.30 -43.80 -2.41
N GLY A 237 -16.57 -44.67 -1.70
CA GLY A 237 -16.59 -46.10 -1.94
C GLY A 237 -15.83 -46.56 -3.19
N VAL A 238 -15.04 -45.69 -3.82
CA VAL A 238 -14.18 -46.05 -4.96
C VAL A 238 -12.71 -45.97 -4.56
N VAL A 239 -11.97 -47.04 -4.81
CA VAL A 239 -10.53 -47.14 -4.63
C VAL A 239 -9.82 -46.76 -5.93
N PHE A 240 -9.05 -45.68 -5.89
CA PHE A 240 -8.18 -45.26 -6.99
C PHE A 240 -6.73 -45.64 -6.71
N VAL A 241 -6.07 -46.29 -7.67
CA VAL A 241 -4.69 -46.76 -7.49
C VAL A 241 -3.93 -46.88 -8.81
N GLY A 242 -2.67 -46.44 -8.81
CA GLY A 242 -1.75 -46.58 -9.95
C GLY A 242 -0.97 -47.89 -9.91
N SER A 243 -0.58 -48.41 -11.08
CA SER A 243 0.29 -49.58 -11.19
C SER A 243 1.42 -49.37 -12.18
N ASN A 244 2.51 -50.13 -11.99
CA ASN A 244 3.63 -50.18 -12.91
C ASN A 244 3.29 -50.82 -14.26
N ASP A 245 2.08 -51.35 -14.43
CA ASP A 245 1.56 -51.81 -15.71
C ASP A 245 1.04 -50.70 -16.63
N THR A 246 1.39 -49.44 -16.32
CA THR A 246 1.00 -48.21 -17.05
C THR A 246 -0.47 -47.81 -16.90
N LYS A 247 -1.17 -48.35 -15.89
CA LYS A 247 -2.58 -48.03 -15.67
C LYS A 247 -2.85 -47.40 -14.31
N ILE A 248 -3.90 -46.59 -14.29
CA ILE A 248 -4.66 -46.25 -13.09
C ILE A 248 -5.98 -47.01 -13.10
N TYR A 249 -6.33 -47.59 -11.96
CA TYR A 249 -7.53 -48.38 -11.75
C TYR A 249 -8.47 -47.66 -10.78
N ALA A 250 -9.77 -47.74 -11.07
CA ALA A 250 -10.85 -47.42 -10.14
C ALA A 250 -11.60 -48.72 -9.83
N LEU A 251 -11.61 -49.10 -8.56
CA LEU A 251 -12.20 -50.34 -8.08
C LEU A 251 -13.30 -50.02 -7.07
N ASP A 252 -14.37 -50.81 -7.05
CA ASP A 252 -15.39 -50.71 -6.02
C ASP A 252 -14.85 -51.22 -4.68
N GLU A 253 -14.98 -50.42 -3.62
CA GLU A 253 -14.50 -50.78 -2.28
C GLU A 253 -15.23 -52.01 -1.71
N ALA A 254 -16.51 -52.21 -2.06
CA ALA A 254 -17.35 -53.23 -1.48
C ALA A 254 -16.92 -54.63 -1.89
N ASP A 255 -16.64 -54.86 -3.18
CA ASP A 255 -16.39 -56.20 -3.74
C ASP A 255 -15.12 -56.30 -4.61
N GLY A 256 -14.45 -55.19 -4.89
CA GLY A 256 -13.21 -55.14 -5.66
C GLY A 256 -13.40 -55.27 -7.17
N HIS A 257 -14.62 -55.15 -7.69
CA HIS A 257 -14.82 -55.14 -9.13
C HIS A 257 -14.19 -53.89 -9.76
N GLU A 258 -13.62 -54.06 -10.96
CA GLU A 258 -13.07 -52.95 -11.71
C GLU A 258 -14.22 -52.10 -12.27
N ILE A 259 -14.30 -50.85 -11.83
CA ILE A 259 -15.25 -49.87 -12.36
C ILE A 259 -14.75 -49.33 -13.69
N TRP A 260 -13.45 -48.95 -13.73
CA TRP A 260 -12.76 -48.55 -14.94
C TRP A 260 -11.24 -48.60 -14.76
N ASN A 261 -10.49 -48.62 -15.87
CA ASN A 261 -9.06 -48.36 -15.89
C ASN A 261 -8.70 -47.35 -16.99
N TYR A 262 -7.56 -46.67 -16.84
CA TYR A 262 -7.02 -45.77 -17.85
C TYR A 262 -5.53 -46.03 -18.03
N THR A 263 -5.09 -46.16 -19.29
CA THR A 263 -3.69 -46.42 -19.66
C THR A 263 -2.96 -45.11 -19.95
N THR A 264 -1.92 -44.81 -19.19
CA THR A 264 -0.99 -43.70 -19.41
C THR A 264 0.15 -44.10 -20.36
N GLY A 265 1.00 -43.15 -20.76
CA GLY A 265 2.17 -43.43 -21.60
C GLY A 265 3.31 -44.14 -20.88
N GLY A 266 3.31 -44.14 -19.54
CA GLY A 266 4.33 -44.78 -18.71
C GLY A 266 3.78 -45.31 -17.37
N PRO A 267 4.62 -45.97 -16.55
CA PRO A 267 4.22 -46.47 -15.24
C PRO A 267 3.59 -45.42 -14.31
N VAL A 268 2.55 -45.80 -13.58
CA VAL A 268 1.86 -44.93 -12.61
C VAL A 268 2.31 -45.27 -11.19
N VAL A 269 3.41 -44.66 -10.77
CA VAL A 269 3.96 -44.81 -9.40
C VAL A 269 3.44 -43.76 -8.42
N SER A 270 2.96 -42.63 -8.94
CA SER A 270 2.35 -41.55 -8.17
C SER A 270 1.06 -42.01 -7.49
N SER A 271 0.79 -41.55 -6.27
CA SER A 271 -0.48 -41.83 -5.59
C SER A 271 -1.56 -40.86 -6.08
N PRO A 272 -2.75 -41.32 -6.48
CA PRO A 272 -3.79 -40.46 -7.05
C PRO A 272 -4.35 -39.48 -6.02
N ALA A 273 -4.68 -38.27 -6.47
CA ALA A 273 -5.43 -37.27 -5.70
C ALA A 273 -6.82 -37.08 -6.25
N VAL A 274 -7.81 -37.01 -5.35
CA VAL A 274 -9.22 -37.01 -5.73
C VAL A 274 -9.89 -35.80 -5.13
N ALA A 275 -10.37 -34.90 -5.98
CA ALA A 275 -11.04 -33.68 -5.59
C ALA A 275 -12.07 -33.29 -6.66
N SER A 276 -13.22 -32.76 -6.25
CA SER A 276 -14.25 -32.21 -7.15
C SER A 276 -14.66 -33.16 -8.30
N GLY A 277 -14.71 -34.47 -8.06
CA GLY A 277 -15.08 -35.46 -9.08
C GLY A 277 -13.98 -35.77 -10.11
N MET A 278 -12.74 -35.32 -9.87
CA MET A 278 -11.57 -35.55 -10.71
C MET A 278 -10.51 -36.35 -9.97
N VAL A 279 -9.75 -37.15 -10.73
CA VAL A 279 -8.58 -37.90 -10.27
C VAL A 279 -7.34 -37.33 -10.94
N PHE A 280 -6.40 -36.84 -10.14
CA PHE A 280 -5.11 -36.31 -10.58
C PHE A 280 -4.01 -37.33 -10.29
N VAL A 281 -3.22 -37.68 -11.30
CA VAL A 281 -2.14 -38.64 -11.12
C VAL A 281 -0.94 -38.32 -12.01
N GLY A 282 0.26 -38.40 -11.42
CA GLY A 282 1.52 -38.30 -12.16
C GLY A 282 1.97 -39.64 -12.74
N SER A 283 2.62 -39.60 -13.90
CA SER A 283 3.20 -40.78 -14.52
C SER A 283 4.68 -40.58 -14.86
N VAL A 284 5.39 -41.70 -14.97
CA VAL A 284 6.82 -41.73 -15.33
C VAL A 284 7.06 -41.24 -16.77
N ASP A 285 6.03 -41.15 -17.60
CA ASP A 285 6.08 -40.50 -18.93
C ASP A 285 6.21 -38.96 -18.87
N GLY A 286 6.19 -38.37 -17.67
CA GLY A 286 6.32 -36.93 -17.48
C GLY A 286 5.01 -36.16 -17.60
N TYR A 287 3.87 -36.84 -17.63
CA TYR A 287 2.55 -36.20 -17.65
C TYR A 287 1.83 -36.28 -16.31
N LEU A 288 1.18 -35.18 -15.95
CA LEU A 288 0.11 -35.11 -14.96
C LEU A 288 -1.21 -35.30 -15.70
N TYR A 289 -1.99 -36.29 -15.30
CA TYR A 289 -3.29 -36.61 -15.89
C TYR A 289 -4.41 -36.19 -14.94
N ALA A 290 -5.43 -35.53 -15.48
CA ALA A 290 -6.71 -35.31 -14.82
C ALA A 290 -7.78 -36.16 -15.50
N LEU A 291 -8.43 -37.02 -14.71
CA LEU A 291 -9.42 -37.98 -15.19
C LEU A 291 -10.75 -37.77 -14.49
N ASN A 292 -11.85 -37.96 -15.21
CA ASN A 292 -13.18 -37.96 -14.61
C ASN A 292 -13.36 -39.18 -13.69
N ALA A 293 -13.72 -38.95 -12.43
CA ALA A 293 -13.88 -39.98 -11.39
C ALA A 293 -15.23 -40.72 -11.44
N THR A 294 -16.26 -40.12 -12.05
CA THR A 294 -17.67 -40.36 -11.65
C THR A 294 -18.47 -41.38 -12.46
N SER A 295 -18.06 -41.74 -13.68
CA SER A 295 -18.84 -42.66 -14.52
C SER A 295 -18.01 -43.81 -15.07
N ALA A 296 -18.52 -45.04 -14.90
CA ALA A 296 -17.97 -46.27 -15.48
C ALA A 296 -18.20 -46.37 -17.00
N LEU A 297 -19.15 -45.60 -17.55
CA LEU A 297 -19.58 -45.69 -18.95
C LEU A 297 -18.72 -44.85 -19.90
N LEU A 298 -17.86 -43.97 -19.38
CA LEU A 298 -16.98 -43.13 -20.21
C LEU A 298 -15.91 -43.98 -20.90
N THR A 299 -15.74 -43.75 -22.21
CA THR A 299 -14.57 -44.25 -22.96
C THR A 299 -13.29 -43.63 -22.43
N ALA A 300 -12.13 -44.21 -22.77
CA ALA A 300 -10.83 -43.67 -22.38
C ALA A 300 -10.66 -42.20 -22.84
N LYS A 301 -11.13 -41.87 -24.05
CA LYS A 301 -11.04 -40.51 -24.60
C LYS A 301 -11.89 -39.50 -23.82
N GLU A 302 -13.09 -39.89 -23.38
CA GLU A 302 -13.98 -39.02 -22.61
C GLU A 302 -13.57 -38.93 -21.13
N ARG A 303 -12.85 -39.94 -20.63
CA ARG A 303 -12.34 -39.95 -19.26
C ARG A 303 -11.19 -38.97 -19.06
N LEU A 304 -10.35 -38.80 -20.07
CA LEU A 304 -9.27 -37.82 -20.03
C LEU A 304 -9.86 -36.41 -20.12
N LEU A 305 -9.77 -35.65 -19.03
CA LEU A 305 -10.16 -34.24 -19.03
C LEU A 305 -9.05 -33.40 -19.64
N TRP A 306 -7.84 -33.57 -19.12
CA TRP A 306 -6.62 -32.96 -19.65
C TRP A 306 -5.39 -33.74 -19.20
N ASN A 307 -4.28 -33.55 -19.90
CA ASN A 307 -2.96 -33.92 -19.42
C ASN A 307 -1.97 -32.78 -19.67
N SER A 308 -1.06 -32.59 -18.72
CA SER A 308 -0.06 -31.53 -18.77
C SER A 308 1.31 -32.12 -18.50
N THR A 309 2.27 -31.75 -19.32
CA THR A 309 3.62 -32.31 -19.25
C THR A 309 4.52 -31.49 -18.34
N THR A 310 5.34 -32.18 -17.56
CA THR A 310 6.61 -31.67 -17.04
C THR A 310 7.75 -32.20 -17.91
N GLU A 311 8.94 -31.60 -17.82
CA GLU A 311 10.06 -31.97 -18.69
C GLU A 311 10.62 -33.38 -18.42
N GLU A 312 10.36 -33.93 -17.23
CA GLU A 312 10.78 -35.27 -16.78
C GLU A 312 9.68 -35.98 -16.00
N ALA A 313 9.93 -37.24 -15.61
CA ALA A 313 8.99 -38.09 -14.87
C ALA A 313 8.38 -37.44 -13.61
N ILE A 314 7.06 -37.66 -13.43
CA ILE A 314 6.31 -37.23 -12.25
C ILE A 314 6.12 -38.42 -11.31
N ILE A 315 6.97 -38.49 -10.29
CA ILE A 315 6.92 -39.56 -9.27
C ILE A 315 6.20 -39.07 -8.01
N SER A 316 6.22 -37.77 -7.74
CA SER A 316 5.53 -37.19 -6.58
C SER A 316 4.00 -37.34 -6.72
N SER A 317 3.30 -37.42 -5.59
CA SER A 317 1.84 -37.50 -5.56
C SER A 317 1.23 -36.08 -5.58
N PRO A 318 0.22 -35.76 -6.41
CA PRO A 318 -0.31 -34.40 -6.54
C PRO A 318 -1.04 -33.91 -5.28
N ALA A 319 -0.94 -32.65 -4.89
CA ALA A 319 -1.75 -32.07 -3.81
C ALA A 319 -2.71 -31.02 -4.38
N VAL A 320 -3.99 -31.05 -3.99
CA VAL A 320 -5.03 -30.19 -4.59
C VAL A 320 -5.56 -29.20 -3.56
N SER A 321 -5.60 -27.91 -3.89
CA SER A 321 -6.20 -26.86 -3.04
C SER A 321 -7.72 -26.76 -3.22
N ALA A 322 -8.41 -26.10 -2.28
CA ALA A 322 -9.86 -25.93 -2.31
C ALA A 322 -10.37 -25.15 -3.53
N ASN A 323 -9.57 -24.18 -4.01
CA ASN A 323 -9.87 -23.39 -5.19
C ASN A 323 -9.34 -24.01 -6.50
N GLY A 324 -8.92 -25.28 -6.49
CA GLY A 324 -8.59 -26.00 -7.72
C GLY A 324 -7.19 -25.75 -8.26
N ILE A 325 -6.17 -25.65 -7.40
CA ILE A 325 -4.76 -25.65 -7.82
C ILE A 325 -4.12 -26.98 -7.46
N VAL A 326 -3.49 -27.63 -8.44
CA VAL A 326 -2.82 -28.92 -8.31
C VAL A 326 -1.31 -28.71 -8.26
N PHE A 327 -0.69 -29.02 -7.12
CA PHE A 327 0.75 -28.95 -6.92
C PHE A 327 1.41 -30.31 -7.14
N VAL A 328 2.51 -30.34 -7.89
CA VAL A 328 3.26 -31.56 -8.17
C VAL A 328 4.75 -31.30 -8.33
N GLY A 329 5.59 -32.19 -7.81
CA GLY A 329 7.03 -32.23 -8.02
C GLY A 329 7.44 -33.15 -9.18
N SER A 330 8.45 -32.76 -9.94
CA SER A 330 9.01 -33.55 -11.04
C SER A 330 10.51 -33.81 -10.86
N ASN A 331 11.00 -34.82 -11.57
CA ASN A 331 12.41 -35.17 -11.62
C ASN A 331 13.28 -34.11 -12.31
N ASP A 332 12.68 -33.18 -13.05
CA ASP A 332 13.32 -32.01 -13.69
C ASP A 332 13.79 -30.95 -12.69
N LYS A 333 13.66 -31.23 -11.39
CA LYS A 333 14.03 -30.37 -10.25
C LYS A 333 13.07 -29.22 -10.00
N ARG A 334 11.85 -29.26 -10.54
CA ARG A 334 10.83 -28.24 -10.31
C ARG A 334 9.65 -28.75 -9.50
N ILE A 335 9.03 -27.82 -8.79
CA ILE A 335 7.65 -27.92 -8.35
C ILE A 335 6.78 -27.10 -9.30
N TYR A 336 5.62 -27.62 -9.65
CA TYR A 336 4.65 -27.03 -10.54
C TYR A 336 3.32 -26.83 -9.82
N ALA A 337 2.55 -25.86 -10.30
CA ALA A 337 1.16 -25.64 -9.97
C ALA A 337 0.35 -25.58 -11.27
N PHE A 338 -0.71 -26.39 -11.34
CA PHE A 338 -1.62 -26.45 -12.48
C PHE A 338 -3.04 -26.09 -12.05
N ASP A 339 -3.82 -25.54 -12.96
CA ASP A 339 -5.26 -25.40 -12.78
C ASP A 339 -5.92 -26.79 -12.83
N ALA A 340 -6.73 -27.12 -11.83
CA ALA A 340 -7.36 -28.43 -11.69
C ALA A 340 -8.37 -28.72 -12.82
N TYR A 341 -9.02 -27.71 -13.37
CA TYR A 341 -10.10 -27.86 -14.36
C TYR A 341 -9.56 -27.83 -15.79
N TYR A 342 -8.53 -27.01 -16.05
CA TYR A 342 -8.03 -26.77 -17.40
C TYR A 342 -6.64 -27.36 -17.68
N GLY A 343 -5.89 -27.75 -16.65
CA GLY A 343 -4.53 -28.26 -16.80
C GLY A 343 -3.49 -27.19 -17.11
N ASP A 344 -3.87 -25.91 -17.07
CA ASP A 344 -2.95 -24.82 -17.36
C ASP A 344 -1.89 -24.68 -16.29
N GLN A 345 -0.64 -24.58 -16.72
CA GLN A 345 0.47 -24.34 -15.80
C GLN A 345 0.37 -22.90 -15.27
N LEU A 346 -0.04 -22.77 -14.02
CA LEU A 346 -0.20 -21.48 -13.35
C LEU A 346 1.13 -20.94 -12.83
N TRP A 347 2.02 -21.83 -12.38
CA TRP A 347 3.28 -21.47 -11.75
C TRP A 347 4.26 -22.65 -11.73
N ASN A 348 5.55 -22.38 -11.70
CA ASN A 348 6.57 -23.35 -11.35
C ASN A 348 7.78 -22.68 -10.67
N ASN A 349 8.60 -23.47 -9.98
CA ASN A 349 9.86 -22.99 -9.40
C ASN A 349 10.93 -24.07 -9.37
N ILE A 350 12.19 -23.65 -9.49
CA ILE A 350 13.36 -24.54 -9.52
C ILE A 350 13.85 -24.79 -8.10
N THR A 351 13.99 -26.06 -7.75
CA THR A 351 14.72 -26.55 -6.58
C THR A 351 16.12 -27.01 -6.97
N GLY A 352 16.98 -27.34 -5.99
CA GLY A 352 18.35 -27.76 -6.28
C GLY A 352 18.48 -29.21 -6.81
N GLY A 353 17.45 -30.04 -6.64
CA GLY A 353 17.45 -31.48 -6.95
C GLY A 353 16.07 -31.97 -7.36
N SER A 354 15.96 -33.24 -7.76
CA SER A 354 14.67 -33.82 -8.19
C SER A 354 13.64 -33.76 -7.06
N VAL A 355 12.39 -33.45 -7.40
CA VAL A 355 11.29 -33.30 -6.44
C VAL A 355 10.45 -34.57 -6.45
N THR A 356 10.90 -35.58 -5.71
CA THR A 356 10.20 -36.87 -5.57
C THR A 356 9.27 -36.94 -4.35
N SER A 357 9.46 -36.01 -3.40
CA SER A 357 8.59 -35.79 -2.25
C SER A 357 7.24 -35.22 -2.70
N SER A 358 6.13 -35.69 -2.12
CA SER A 358 4.81 -35.15 -2.46
C SER A 358 4.60 -33.81 -1.76
N PRO A 359 4.08 -32.77 -2.44
CA PRO A 359 3.80 -31.49 -1.80
C PRO A 359 2.79 -31.63 -0.66
N ALA A 360 2.99 -30.86 0.41
CA ALA A 360 2.04 -30.71 1.51
C ALA A 360 1.53 -29.27 1.55
N ILE A 361 0.24 -29.10 1.78
CA ILE A 361 -0.44 -27.82 1.76
C ILE A 361 -0.95 -27.50 3.16
N ALA A 362 -0.46 -26.44 3.79
CA ALA A 362 -0.93 -26.04 5.11
C ALA A 362 -0.68 -24.55 5.35
N ASN A 363 -1.57 -23.88 6.08
CA ASN A 363 -1.42 -22.46 6.46
C ASN A 363 -1.13 -21.51 5.27
N GLY A 364 -1.75 -21.73 4.11
CA GLY A 364 -1.48 -20.91 2.92
C GLY A 364 -0.06 -21.06 2.36
N MET A 365 0.67 -22.11 2.77
CA MET A 365 2.02 -22.44 2.30
C MET A 365 2.06 -23.82 1.65
N VAL A 366 2.98 -23.98 0.70
CA VAL A 366 3.29 -25.26 0.04
C VAL A 366 4.68 -25.72 0.47
N PHE A 367 4.77 -26.93 1.01
CA PHE A 367 5.99 -27.55 1.52
C PHE A 367 6.38 -28.71 0.62
N VAL A 368 7.67 -28.81 0.26
CA VAL A 368 8.15 -29.94 -0.54
C VAL A 368 9.60 -30.30 -0.25
N GLY A 369 9.89 -31.59 -0.16
CA GLY A 369 11.26 -32.12 -0.07
C GLY A 369 11.93 -32.26 -1.43
N SER A 370 13.24 -32.10 -1.48
CA SER A 370 14.05 -32.24 -2.70
C SER A 370 15.27 -33.14 -2.46
N ASP A 371 15.72 -33.78 -3.54
CA ASP A 371 16.90 -34.65 -3.54
C ASP A 371 18.21 -33.89 -3.25
N ASP A 372 18.21 -32.55 -3.29
CA ASP A 372 19.34 -31.71 -2.84
C ASP A 372 19.48 -31.59 -1.31
N GLY A 373 18.64 -32.30 -0.55
CA GLY A 373 18.66 -32.28 0.90
C GLY A 373 18.07 -31.00 1.47
N LYS A 374 17.02 -30.47 0.83
CA LYS A 374 16.26 -29.34 1.37
C LYS A 374 14.77 -29.59 1.39
N VAL A 375 14.11 -28.91 2.33
CA VAL A 375 12.67 -28.69 2.34
C VAL A 375 12.42 -27.25 1.91
N TYR A 376 11.67 -27.06 0.84
CA TYR A 376 11.29 -25.75 0.31
C TYR A 376 9.90 -25.36 0.79
N ILE A 377 9.73 -24.07 1.07
CA ILE A 377 8.45 -23.47 1.49
C ILE A 377 8.12 -22.34 0.54
N PHE A 378 6.96 -22.43 -0.09
CA PHE A 378 6.43 -21.43 -1.01
C PHE A 378 5.17 -20.78 -0.43
N VAL A 379 5.03 -19.46 -0.59
CA VAL A 379 3.90 -18.66 -0.08
C VAL A 379 3.51 -17.58 -1.09
N HIS A 380 2.27 -17.09 -1.02
CA HIS A 380 1.86 -15.88 -1.73
C HIS A 380 2.25 -14.64 -0.91
N ASN A 381 2.60 -13.53 -1.56
CA ASN A 381 2.90 -12.26 -0.87
C ASN A 381 2.29 -11.07 -1.61
N THR A 382 1.60 -10.19 -0.89
CA THR A 382 1.03 -8.95 -1.40
C THR A 382 1.81 -7.76 -0.83
N PRO A 383 2.27 -6.79 -1.63
CA PRO A 383 2.97 -5.64 -1.08
C PRO A 383 2.12 -4.84 -0.06
N PRO A 384 2.72 -4.33 1.02
CA PRO A 384 2.01 -3.56 2.04
C PRO A 384 1.49 -2.22 1.50
N VAL A 385 0.59 -1.56 2.24
CA VAL A 385 0.05 -0.23 1.90
C VAL A 385 0.62 0.84 2.83
N ALA A 386 1.37 1.79 2.27
CA ALA A 386 1.90 2.94 3.00
C ALA A 386 0.86 4.06 3.13
N LYS A 387 0.72 4.65 4.31
CA LYS A 387 -0.10 5.86 4.55
C LYS A 387 0.67 6.90 5.36
N ILE A 388 0.60 8.15 4.93
CA ILE A 388 1.32 9.29 5.52
C ILE A 388 0.33 10.20 6.26
N ALA A 389 0.72 10.62 7.47
CA ALA A 389 0.13 11.75 8.18
C ALA A 389 1.25 12.63 8.77
N TYR A 390 0.97 13.91 9.04
CA TYR A 390 1.91 14.81 9.70
C TYR A 390 1.20 15.90 10.53
N TYR A 391 1.92 16.52 11.46
CA TYR A 391 1.45 17.63 12.30
C TYR A 391 2.60 18.59 12.66
N PRO A 392 2.37 19.92 12.72
CA PRO A 392 1.12 20.63 12.41
C PRO A 392 0.78 20.61 10.91
N GLU A 393 -0.48 20.89 10.57
CA GLU A 393 -0.97 20.89 9.17
C GLU A 393 -0.33 21.99 8.31
N SER A 394 0.04 23.12 8.91
CA SER A 394 0.72 24.24 8.22
C SER A 394 2.01 24.64 8.98
N PRO A 395 3.10 23.87 8.81
CA PRO A 395 4.36 24.14 9.49
C PRO A 395 5.14 25.31 8.87
N ILE A 396 5.85 26.07 9.70
CA ILE A 396 6.73 27.17 9.28
C ILE A 396 8.21 26.76 9.34
N VAL A 397 9.07 27.52 8.67
CA VAL A 397 10.54 27.34 8.78
C VAL A 397 10.99 27.31 10.25
N THR A 398 11.95 26.46 10.55
CA THR A 398 12.52 26.19 11.89
C THR A 398 11.58 25.53 12.91
N GLN A 399 10.30 25.32 12.56
CA GLN A 399 9.37 24.55 13.40
C GLN A 399 9.62 23.04 13.25
N LYS A 400 9.49 22.29 14.36
CA LYS A 400 9.54 20.82 14.35
C LYS A 400 8.21 20.24 13.87
N VAL A 401 8.27 19.37 12.86
CA VAL A 401 7.14 18.63 12.27
C VAL A 401 7.20 17.16 12.71
N THR A 402 6.06 16.59 13.08
CA THR A 402 5.91 15.15 13.41
C THR A 402 5.27 14.42 12.24
N PHE A 403 5.84 13.29 11.83
CA PHE A 403 5.35 12.41 10.78
C PHE A 403 4.90 11.08 11.38
N ASP A 404 3.72 10.60 10.97
CA ASP A 404 3.10 9.38 11.47
C ASP A 404 2.69 8.46 10.32
N GLY A 405 3.26 7.25 10.32
CA GLY A 405 2.97 6.19 9.36
C GLY A 405 1.96 5.17 9.89
N SER A 406 1.32 5.45 11.02
CA SER A 406 0.60 4.46 11.82
C SER A 406 -0.60 3.80 11.16
N GLN A 407 -1.15 4.46 10.14
CA GLN A 407 -2.27 3.98 9.34
C GLN A 407 -1.85 3.04 8.19
N SER A 408 -0.56 2.78 8.03
CA SER A 408 -0.06 1.79 7.06
C SER A 408 -0.44 0.37 7.52
N TYR A 409 -0.75 -0.51 6.58
CA TYR A 409 -1.19 -1.89 6.87
C TYR A 409 -0.74 -2.88 5.79
N ASP A 410 -0.81 -4.16 6.12
CA ASP A 410 -0.60 -5.28 5.21
C ASP A 410 -1.93 -6.01 4.99
N ASN A 411 -2.17 -6.49 3.77
CA ASN A 411 -3.38 -7.25 3.43
C ASN A 411 -3.23 -8.74 3.69
N ASP A 412 -2.00 -9.23 3.77
CA ASP A 412 -1.75 -10.63 4.07
C ASP A 412 -2.03 -10.89 5.55
N THR A 413 -3.05 -11.72 5.84
CA THR A 413 -3.57 -11.93 7.20
C THR A 413 -2.54 -12.48 8.21
N ASP A 414 -1.41 -12.97 7.71
CA ASP A 414 -0.31 -13.55 8.46
C ASP A 414 1.05 -12.85 8.20
N ASP A 415 1.06 -11.68 7.54
CA ASP A 415 2.21 -10.78 7.45
C ASP A 415 1.95 -9.44 8.18
N TYR A 416 3.01 -8.69 8.48
CA TYR A 416 2.94 -7.38 9.10
C TYR A 416 4.11 -6.48 8.68
N ILE A 417 3.88 -5.17 8.75
CA ILE A 417 4.91 -4.17 8.44
C ILE A 417 6.04 -4.23 9.46
N LYS A 418 7.23 -4.58 8.98
CA LYS A 418 8.48 -4.70 9.74
C LYS A 418 9.24 -3.39 9.83
N GLU A 419 9.22 -2.57 8.77
CA GLU A 419 10.10 -1.40 8.65
C GLU A 419 9.35 -0.19 8.05
N TYR A 420 9.64 1.01 8.57
CA TYR A 420 9.11 2.30 8.11
C TYR A 420 10.29 3.23 7.81
N ILE A 421 10.40 3.69 6.56
CA ILE A 421 11.51 4.52 6.07
C ILE A 421 10.96 5.83 5.52
N TRP A 422 11.40 6.94 6.09
CA TRP A 422 10.99 8.28 5.71
C TRP A 422 12.07 8.99 4.89
N ASP A 423 11.67 9.62 3.81
CA ASP A 423 12.45 10.57 3.02
C ASP A 423 11.72 11.92 3.04
N PHE A 424 12.38 12.96 3.56
CA PHE A 424 11.77 14.27 3.77
C PHE A 424 11.81 15.19 2.54
N GLY A 425 12.47 14.76 1.46
CA GLY A 425 12.53 15.49 0.20
C GLY A 425 13.47 16.71 0.19
N ASP A 426 14.23 16.94 1.26
CA ASP A 426 15.14 18.08 1.42
C ASP A 426 16.63 17.71 1.28
N GLY A 427 16.91 16.43 0.98
CA GLY A 427 18.27 15.89 0.86
C GLY A 427 18.90 15.46 2.18
N THR A 428 18.18 15.54 3.30
CA THR A 428 18.66 15.01 4.59
C THR A 428 18.63 13.48 4.63
N ALA A 429 19.32 12.90 5.61
CA ALA A 429 19.36 11.46 5.79
C ALA A 429 17.96 10.91 6.11
N LYS A 430 17.63 9.74 5.54
CA LYS A 430 16.37 9.05 5.81
C LYS A 430 16.19 8.72 7.29
N ALA A 431 14.97 8.81 7.78
CA ALA A 431 14.62 8.44 9.15
C ALA A 431 13.91 7.09 9.21
N TYR A 432 14.04 6.39 10.33
CA TYR A 432 13.48 5.07 10.54
C TYR A 432 12.57 5.07 11.77
N GLY A 433 11.36 4.56 11.61
CA GLY A 433 10.38 4.47 12.69
C GLY A 433 8.96 4.78 12.24
N LYS A 434 8.00 4.19 12.96
CA LYS A 434 6.57 4.39 12.71
C LYS A 434 6.14 5.85 12.87
N ILE A 435 6.74 6.55 13.84
CA ILE A 435 6.55 7.99 14.09
C ILE A 435 7.94 8.63 14.20
N VAL A 436 8.18 9.73 13.47
CA VAL A 436 9.46 10.46 13.44
C VAL A 436 9.23 11.97 13.46
N THR A 437 10.27 12.77 13.68
CA THR A 437 10.19 14.24 13.61
C THR A 437 11.30 14.83 12.75
N HIS A 438 11.02 15.93 12.04
CA HIS A 438 11.98 16.66 11.20
C HIS A 438 11.78 18.18 11.28
N THR A 439 12.80 18.97 10.96
CA THR A 439 12.74 20.44 10.92
C THR A 439 13.27 20.96 9.59
N TYR A 440 12.48 21.81 8.92
CA TYR A 440 12.86 22.43 7.64
C TYR A 440 13.39 23.84 7.84
N TYR A 441 14.39 24.23 7.04
CA TYR A 441 15.07 25.53 7.16
C TYR A 441 14.84 26.47 5.97
N THR A 442 14.05 26.05 4.98
CA THR A 442 13.73 26.85 3.80
C THR A 442 12.24 26.70 3.52
N ALA A 443 11.56 27.80 3.26
CA ALA A 443 10.16 27.78 2.86
C ALA A 443 10.08 27.34 1.40
N LYS A 444 9.44 26.19 1.17
CA LYS A 444 9.12 25.63 -0.14
C LYS A 444 8.23 24.40 0.05
N THR A 445 7.82 23.82 -1.07
CA THR A 445 7.15 22.52 -1.11
C THR A 445 8.17 21.38 -1.13
N TYR A 446 8.01 20.40 -0.26
CA TYR A 446 8.81 19.18 -0.17
C TYR A 446 7.97 17.96 -0.54
N ASN A 447 8.57 17.02 -1.26
CA ASN A 447 7.93 15.73 -1.57
C ASN A 447 8.36 14.70 -0.53
N ILE A 448 7.50 14.47 0.47
CA ILE A 448 7.74 13.51 1.53
C ILE A 448 7.36 12.11 1.06
N LYS A 449 8.20 11.11 1.36
CA LYS A 449 7.95 9.71 1.02
C LYS A 449 8.03 8.82 2.24
N LEU A 450 7.12 7.86 2.32
CA LEU A 450 7.14 6.77 3.28
C LEU A 450 7.22 5.45 2.52
N THR A 451 8.33 4.72 2.68
CA THR A 451 8.44 3.33 2.24
C THR A 451 8.20 2.41 3.44
N VAL A 452 7.22 1.51 3.32
CA VAL A 452 6.98 0.46 4.31
C VAL A 452 7.38 -0.90 3.73
N LYS A 453 8.00 -1.75 4.57
CA LYS A 453 8.37 -3.12 4.19
C LYS A 453 7.73 -4.13 5.12
N ASP A 454 7.23 -5.22 4.57
CA ASP A 454 6.63 -6.33 5.30
C ASP A 454 7.70 -7.30 5.84
N THR A 455 7.30 -8.43 6.45
CA THR A 455 8.26 -9.44 6.91
C THR A 455 8.75 -10.39 5.80
N ARG A 456 8.01 -10.50 4.70
CA ARG A 456 8.31 -11.37 3.56
C ARG A 456 9.20 -10.72 2.49
N GLY A 457 9.49 -9.44 2.61
CA GLY A 457 10.45 -8.68 1.82
C GLY A 457 9.86 -7.71 0.80
N ASP A 458 8.54 -7.68 0.61
CA ASP A 458 7.93 -6.69 -0.28
C ASP A 458 7.82 -5.34 0.40
N ASN A 459 7.67 -4.32 -0.44
CA ASN A 459 7.59 -2.94 0.01
C ASN A 459 6.73 -2.11 -0.93
N ASN A 460 6.21 -1.03 -0.37
CA ASN A 460 5.49 -0.03 -1.13
C ASN A 460 5.81 1.36 -0.60
N THR A 461 5.64 2.38 -1.44
CA THR A 461 5.98 3.76 -1.11
C THR A 461 4.80 4.69 -1.38
N ALA A 462 4.38 5.42 -0.36
CA ALA A 462 3.49 6.56 -0.49
C ALA A 462 4.30 7.85 -0.63
N SER A 463 3.76 8.83 -1.36
CA SER A 463 4.33 10.17 -1.49
C SER A 463 3.26 11.23 -1.20
N GLN A 464 3.65 12.34 -0.58
CA GLN A 464 2.77 13.47 -0.30
C GLN A 464 3.55 14.78 -0.42
N LEU A 465 2.90 15.87 -0.82
CA LEU A 465 3.51 17.20 -0.83
C LEU A 465 3.26 17.90 0.51
N LEU A 466 4.31 18.51 1.06
CA LEU A 466 4.29 19.29 2.30
C LEU A 466 4.80 20.70 2.00
N VAL A 467 3.97 21.71 2.25
CA VAL A 467 4.35 23.12 2.10
C VAL A 467 4.87 23.66 3.43
N ILE A 468 6.07 24.24 3.41
CA ILE A 468 6.66 24.95 4.56
C ILE A 468 6.55 26.45 4.30
N HIS A 469 5.94 27.19 5.23
CA HIS A 469 5.68 28.63 5.09
C HIS A 469 6.79 29.51 5.71
N GLU A 470 6.94 30.74 5.22
CA GLU A 470 7.72 31.82 5.86
C GLU A 470 6.92 32.51 6.98
N ALA A 471 7.59 33.29 7.85
CA ALA A 471 6.96 34.12 8.86
C ALA A 471 7.74 35.44 9.04
N TRP A 472 7.07 36.53 9.42
CA TRP A 472 7.64 37.84 9.78
C TRP A 472 7.54 38.12 11.29
N PRO A 473 8.16 37.29 12.13
CA PRO A 473 7.94 37.34 13.57
C PRO A 473 8.36 38.65 14.22
N MET A 474 9.25 39.44 13.62
CA MET A 474 9.80 40.64 14.26
C MET A 474 10.18 41.71 13.23
N PHE A 475 10.54 42.89 13.73
CA PHE A 475 11.12 43.96 12.92
C PHE A 475 12.21 43.39 11.98
N ARG A 476 11.98 43.51 10.66
CA ARG A 476 12.86 43.04 9.59
C ARG A 476 13.04 41.52 9.45
N HIS A 477 11.96 40.78 9.69
CA HIS A 477 11.79 39.34 9.40
C HIS A 477 12.60 38.41 10.31
N ASP A 478 13.89 38.65 10.53
CA ASP A 478 14.79 37.72 11.24
C ASP A 478 15.77 38.43 12.19
N PRO A 479 16.46 37.70 13.09
CA PRO A 479 17.39 38.28 14.04
C PRO A 479 18.59 39.02 13.42
N THR A 480 18.90 38.76 12.15
CA THR A 480 19.97 39.42 11.40
C THR A 480 19.51 40.67 10.66
N HIS A 481 18.20 40.97 10.69
CA HIS A 481 17.60 42.21 10.19
C HIS A 481 17.84 42.50 8.70
N ILE A 482 18.03 41.47 7.86
CA ILE A 482 18.26 41.66 6.42
C ILE A 482 17.04 42.23 5.69
N SER A 483 15.83 42.16 6.28
CA SER A 483 14.60 42.75 5.72
C SER A 483 14.26 42.19 4.32
N TYR A 484 14.64 40.93 4.08
CA TYR A 484 14.38 40.17 2.86
C TYR A 484 13.44 39.00 3.18
N THR A 485 12.50 38.72 2.29
CA THR A 485 11.58 37.58 2.35
C THR A 485 11.45 36.94 0.97
N THR A 486 11.22 35.62 0.92
CA THR A 486 10.86 34.93 -0.31
C THR A 486 9.37 35.01 -0.62
N SER A 487 8.59 35.72 0.20
CA SER A 487 7.19 36.02 -0.13
C SER A 487 7.12 36.68 -1.51
N ILE A 488 6.11 36.30 -2.28
CA ILE A 488 5.72 37.07 -3.46
C ILE A 488 5.26 38.46 -3.04
N ALA A 489 5.41 39.43 -3.94
CA ALA A 489 5.29 40.84 -3.60
C ALA A 489 4.43 41.60 -4.62
N PRO A 490 3.56 42.52 -4.16
CA PRO A 490 2.51 43.05 -5.00
C PRO A 490 3.06 43.87 -6.17
N ILE A 491 2.64 43.50 -7.38
CA ILE A 491 3.01 44.18 -8.63
C ILE A 491 2.11 45.39 -8.93
N LYS A 492 1.00 45.52 -8.21
CA LYS A 492 0.04 46.63 -8.27
C LYS A 492 -0.13 47.25 -6.88
N ASN A 493 -0.74 48.43 -6.81
CA ASN A 493 -1.04 49.13 -5.57
C ASN A 493 -2.54 49.08 -5.21
N ASP A 494 -3.21 47.99 -5.58
CA ASP A 494 -4.63 47.80 -5.29
C ASP A 494 -4.79 47.76 -3.76
N THR A 495 -5.53 48.73 -3.24
CA THR A 495 -5.73 48.85 -1.79
C THR A 495 -6.70 47.77 -1.35
N LEU A 496 -6.19 46.73 -0.69
CA LEU A 496 -7.00 45.63 -0.16
C LEU A 496 -7.91 46.14 0.95
N TRP A 497 -7.35 46.90 1.89
CA TRP A 497 -8.09 47.61 2.93
C TRP A 497 -7.22 48.69 3.59
N THR A 498 -7.89 49.57 4.34
CA THR A 498 -7.23 50.52 5.26
C THR A 498 -7.84 50.37 6.65
N LEU A 499 -7.01 50.46 7.68
CA LEU A 499 -7.43 50.36 9.07
C LEU A 499 -6.95 51.58 9.85
N LYS A 500 -7.88 52.25 10.53
CA LYS A 500 -7.54 53.36 11.42
C LYS A 500 -7.00 52.82 12.75
N ILE A 501 -5.71 53.01 12.99
CA ILE A 501 -4.99 52.50 14.17
C ILE A 501 -4.71 53.58 15.23
N GLY A 502 -5.07 54.84 14.95
CA GLY A 502 -4.99 55.93 15.92
C GLY A 502 -5.62 57.24 15.42
N PRO A 503 -6.00 58.19 16.30
CA PRO A 503 -6.33 59.55 15.89
C PRO A 503 -5.10 60.27 15.30
N ASN A 504 -5.35 61.13 14.30
CA ASN A 504 -4.48 62.25 13.96
C ASN A 504 -4.40 63.17 15.20
N VAL A 505 -3.52 62.87 16.14
CA VAL A 505 -3.32 63.76 17.29
C VAL A 505 -2.58 64.97 16.76
N SER A 506 -3.32 66.02 16.44
CA SER A 506 -2.81 67.33 16.05
C SER A 506 -1.90 67.86 17.17
N GLY A 507 -0.61 67.55 17.09
CA GLY A 507 0.38 67.91 18.11
C GLY A 507 1.53 66.91 18.30
N ASP A 508 1.39 65.66 17.87
CA ASP A 508 2.48 64.67 17.94
C ASP A 508 2.83 64.16 16.53
N PRO A 509 3.91 64.65 15.90
CA PRO A 509 4.21 64.37 14.49
C PRO A 509 4.82 62.99 14.23
N TRP A 510 4.82 62.07 15.20
CA TRP A 510 5.76 60.95 15.24
C TRP A 510 5.07 59.59 15.42
N MET A 511 4.64 58.98 14.31
CA MET A 511 4.15 57.59 14.26
C MET A 511 5.22 56.70 13.61
N TYR A 512 5.87 55.83 14.38
CA TYR A 512 6.97 54.94 13.93
C TYR A 512 6.77 53.42 14.03
N PRO A 513 5.60 52.86 14.40
CA PRO A 513 5.49 51.41 14.56
C PRO A 513 5.44 50.71 13.20
N SER A 514 6.34 49.75 13.01
CA SER A 514 6.26 48.76 11.94
C SER A 514 5.53 47.53 12.46
N THR A 515 5.06 46.68 11.56
CA THR A 515 4.22 45.54 11.93
C THR A 515 5.01 44.24 12.02
N ALA A 516 4.63 43.35 12.93
CA ALA A 516 5.10 41.96 12.92
C ALA A 516 3.96 41.06 12.41
N ILE A 517 4.28 40.10 11.56
CA ILE A 517 3.29 39.24 10.90
C ILE A 517 3.64 37.78 11.17
N VAL A 518 2.74 37.07 11.83
CA VAL A 518 2.90 35.63 12.06
C VAL A 518 1.66 34.93 11.57
N ARG A 519 1.82 34.13 10.50
CA ARG A 519 0.70 33.50 9.79
C ARG A 519 -0.27 34.59 9.32
N ASP A 520 -1.57 34.41 9.55
CA ASP A 520 -2.63 35.33 9.12
C ASP A 520 -2.88 36.49 10.10
N THR A 521 -1.97 36.77 11.05
CA THR A 521 -2.15 37.81 12.07
C THR A 521 -1.03 38.83 12.06
N LEU A 522 -1.46 40.08 11.93
CA LEU A 522 -0.66 41.30 11.98
C LEU A 522 -0.71 41.88 13.40
N PHE A 523 0.45 42.09 14.01
CA PHE A 523 0.60 42.78 15.28
C PHE A 523 1.16 44.17 15.05
N ILE A 524 0.46 45.16 15.59
CA ILE A 524 0.71 46.58 15.37
C ILE A 524 0.83 47.24 16.73
N SER A 525 1.95 47.89 17.02
CA SER A 525 2.03 48.84 18.13
C SER A 525 1.59 50.22 17.65
N SER A 526 1.13 51.07 18.55
CA SER A 526 0.71 52.44 18.23
C SER A 526 1.20 53.41 19.30
N THR A 527 1.54 54.62 18.88
CA THR A 527 1.89 55.71 19.82
C THR A 527 0.70 56.14 20.67
N ASN A 528 -0.53 55.70 20.33
CA ASN A 528 -1.74 55.85 21.14
C ASN A 528 -1.92 54.76 22.20
N TYR A 529 -0.82 54.23 22.75
CA TYR A 529 -0.80 53.30 23.88
C TYR A 529 -1.35 51.89 23.58
N THR A 530 -1.59 51.54 22.32
CA THR A 530 -2.26 50.26 21.99
C THR A 530 -1.35 49.30 21.24
N VAL A 531 -1.57 48.01 21.50
CA VAL A 531 -1.15 46.90 20.65
C VAL A 531 -2.41 46.30 20.05
N ASP A 532 -2.47 46.22 18.73
CA ASP A 532 -3.61 45.73 17.99
C ASP A 532 -3.18 44.45 17.25
N ALA A 533 -4.00 43.40 17.32
CA ALA A 533 -3.89 42.22 16.47
C ALA A 533 -4.99 42.27 15.41
N VAL A 534 -4.60 42.15 14.15
CA VAL A 534 -5.47 42.32 12.99
C VAL A 534 -5.26 41.12 12.07
N ASP A 535 -6.32 40.57 11.50
CA ASP A 535 -6.18 39.52 10.48
C ASP A 535 -5.75 40.11 9.12
N ILE A 536 -5.40 39.25 8.17
CA ILE A 536 -5.06 39.65 6.79
C ILE A 536 -6.18 40.37 6.04
N ASN A 537 -7.43 40.34 6.54
CA ASN A 537 -8.59 41.01 5.95
C ASN A 537 -8.84 42.40 6.58
N GLY A 538 -7.99 42.85 7.50
CA GLY A 538 -8.13 44.15 8.17
C GLY A 538 -9.09 44.13 9.35
N THR A 539 -9.52 42.94 9.80
CA THR A 539 -10.40 42.78 10.96
C THR A 539 -9.57 42.76 12.24
N VAL A 540 -9.89 43.64 13.19
CA VAL A 540 -9.26 43.64 14.51
C VAL A 540 -9.71 42.42 15.30
N ILE A 541 -8.77 41.50 15.58
CA ILE A 541 -8.96 40.31 16.41
C ILE A 541 -9.05 40.74 17.89
N TRP A 542 -8.07 41.52 18.34
CA TRP A 542 -8.07 42.12 19.67
C TRP A 542 -7.29 43.43 19.67
N LYS A 543 -7.62 44.28 20.64
CA LYS A 543 -6.94 45.55 20.88
C LYS A 543 -6.66 45.68 22.37
N ARG A 544 -5.39 45.93 22.71
CA ARG A 544 -4.94 46.08 24.09
C ARG A 544 -4.31 47.45 24.30
N THR A 545 -4.94 48.26 25.12
CA THR A 545 -4.31 49.48 25.67
C THR A 545 -3.38 49.08 26.81
N LEU A 546 -2.11 49.46 26.73
CA LEU A 546 -1.13 49.36 27.81
C LEU A 546 -1.21 50.62 28.69
N ASP A 547 -0.28 50.78 29.62
CA ASP A 547 -0.16 52.02 30.41
C ASP A 547 -0.09 53.27 29.51
N PRO A 548 -0.51 54.47 30.00
CA PRO A 548 -0.68 55.71 29.21
C PRO A 548 0.65 56.36 28.78
N TYR A 549 1.50 55.58 28.13
CA TYR A 549 2.84 55.93 27.66
C TYR A 549 3.08 55.30 26.29
N ARG A 550 3.68 56.07 25.38
CA ARG A 550 3.70 55.76 23.94
C ARG A 550 4.50 54.49 23.66
N ILE A 551 4.13 53.79 22.60
CA ILE A 551 4.82 52.57 22.14
C ILE A 551 5.47 52.90 20.80
N TYR A 552 6.79 52.99 20.78
CA TYR A 552 7.56 53.29 19.57
C TYR A 552 8.26 52.06 18.98
N SER A 553 8.48 51.03 19.80
CA SER A 553 9.05 49.76 19.32
C SER A 553 8.07 49.05 18.41
N SER A 554 8.57 48.45 17.33
CA SER A 554 7.77 47.51 16.55
C SER A 554 7.60 46.19 17.34
N PRO A 555 6.47 45.48 17.20
CA PRO A 555 6.26 44.23 17.92
C PRO A 555 7.26 43.14 17.48
N ALA A 556 7.54 42.21 18.38
CA ALA A 556 8.19 40.94 18.06
C ALA A 556 7.33 39.79 18.57
N VAL A 557 7.34 38.65 17.88
CA VAL A 557 6.39 37.57 18.11
C VAL A 557 7.14 36.25 18.13
N SER A 558 6.97 35.49 19.20
CA SER A 558 7.57 34.15 19.35
C SER A 558 6.75 33.35 20.34
N ASP A 559 6.58 32.04 20.08
CA ASP A 559 5.89 31.10 20.97
C ASP A 559 4.49 31.56 21.44
N GLY A 560 3.73 32.20 20.55
CA GLY A 560 2.39 32.71 20.85
C GLY A 560 2.40 33.91 21.80
N LEU A 561 3.53 34.61 21.93
CA LEU A 561 3.67 35.86 22.69
C LEU A 561 4.06 37.01 21.76
N VAL A 562 3.57 38.21 22.07
CA VAL A 562 3.87 39.48 21.39
C VAL A 562 4.61 40.39 22.37
N PHE A 563 5.79 40.84 21.99
CA PHE A 563 6.68 41.65 22.81
C PHE A 563 6.72 43.09 22.30
N VAL A 564 6.56 44.06 23.20
CA VAL A 564 6.66 45.49 22.90
C VAL A 564 7.34 46.25 24.03
N GLY A 565 8.13 47.26 23.68
CA GLY A 565 8.75 48.22 24.58
C GLY A 565 7.97 49.53 24.67
N ASN A 566 7.92 50.11 25.86
CA ASN A 566 7.14 51.31 26.16
C ASN A 566 8.05 52.50 26.53
N GLU A 567 7.57 53.71 26.30
CA GLU A 567 8.20 54.99 26.68
C GLU A 567 8.53 55.14 28.18
N ASN A 568 7.85 54.40 29.08
CA ASN A 568 8.13 54.42 30.51
C ASN A 568 9.23 53.44 30.97
N GLY A 569 9.89 52.74 30.04
CA GLY A 569 10.97 51.79 30.34
C GLY A 569 10.50 50.36 30.61
N TYR A 570 9.22 50.03 30.37
CA TYR A 570 8.69 48.68 30.46
C TYR A 570 8.79 47.91 29.14
N VAL A 571 9.02 46.61 29.26
CA VAL A 571 8.81 45.62 28.20
C VAL A 571 7.63 44.75 28.60
N TYR A 572 6.72 44.52 27.67
CA TYR A 572 5.51 43.71 27.88
C TYR A 572 5.58 42.47 27.02
N ALA A 573 5.04 41.36 27.52
CA ALA A 573 4.63 40.22 26.72
C ALA A 573 3.12 40.03 26.80
N LEU A 574 2.47 40.02 25.65
CA LEU A 574 1.05 39.78 25.49
C LEU A 574 0.85 38.40 24.86
N ASN A 575 -0.24 37.72 25.17
CA ASN A 575 -0.64 36.53 24.44
C ASN A 575 -1.08 36.91 23.02
N ALA A 576 -0.50 36.26 22.01
CA ALA A 576 -0.76 36.54 20.61
C ALA A 576 -2.23 36.29 20.20
N THR A 577 -2.94 35.38 20.87
CA THR A 577 -4.31 35.00 20.51
C THR A 577 -5.36 35.95 21.08
N ASN A 578 -5.16 36.49 22.29
CA ASN A 578 -6.18 37.28 22.97
C ASN A 578 -5.70 38.64 23.54
N GLY A 579 -4.42 38.95 23.40
CA GLY A 579 -3.83 40.21 23.85
C GLY A 579 -3.71 40.36 25.36
N ASP A 580 -3.91 39.30 26.16
CA ASP A 580 -3.73 39.37 27.61
C ASP A 580 -2.27 39.54 27.98
N ILE A 581 -1.97 40.47 28.89
CA ILE A 581 -0.61 40.67 29.41
C ILE A 581 -0.21 39.43 30.20
N LYS A 582 0.84 38.74 29.74
CA LYS A 582 1.45 37.59 30.43
C LYS A 582 2.46 38.05 31.47
N TRP A 583 3.27 39.04 31.12
CA TRP A 583 4.17 39.71 32.05
C TRP A 583 4.48 41.13 31.57
N ALA A 584 4.89 41.97 32.51
CA ALA A 584 5.40 43.31 32.26
C ALA A 584 6.64 43.52 33.14
N GLN A 585 7.77 43.86 32.53
CA GLN A 585 9.04 44.03 33.23
C GLN A 585 9.58 45.44 32.96
N GLN A 586 9.79 46.21 34.03
CA GLN A 586 10.52 47.47 33.94
C GLN A 586 12.02 47.17 33.82
N VAL A 587 12.64 47.62 32.73
CA VAL A 587 14.08 47.46 32.50
C VAL A 587 14.86 48.76 32.70
N SER A 588 14.17 49.91 32.61
CA SER A 588 14.74 51.23 32.90
C SER A 588 13.74 52.15 33.63
N ILE A 589 14.25 53.09 34.44
CA ILE A 589 13.43 54.02 35.22
C ILE A 589 13.36 55.37 34.51
N GLY A 590 12.31 55.60 33.72
CA GLY A 590 12.01 56.91 33.12
C GLY A 590 12.44 57.16 31.66
N PRO A 591 13.45 56.50 31.07
CA PRO A 591 13.80 56.71 29.67
C PRO A 591 13.11 55.69 28.73
N PRO A 592 12.77 56.11 27.50
CA PRO A 592 11.99 55.28 26.58
C PRO A 592 12.68 54.01 26.07
N ILE A 593 11.87 52.99 25.75
CA ILE A 593 12.29 51.87 24.90
C ILE A 593 11.82 52.12 23.46
N TYR A 594 12.71 52.69 22.63
CA TYR A 594 12.44 52.88 21.19
C TYR A 594 12.92 51.71 20.34
N SER A 595 13.90 50.97 20.84
CA SER A 595 14.49 49.81 20.18
C SER A 595 13.45 48.69 20.06
N SER A 596 13.27 48.15 18.85
CA SER A 596 12.45 46.95 18.65
C SER A 596 13.21 45.73 19.17
N SER A 597 12.52 44.83 19.84
CA SER A 597 13.15 43.68 20.48
C SER A 597 13.48 42.58 19.47
N VAL A 598 14.63 41.95 19.63
CA VAL A 598 15.04 40.77 18.83
C VAL A 598 15.03 39.53 19.71
N ILE A 599 14.58 38.40 19.16
CA ILE A 599 14.41 37.14 19.89
C ILE A 599 15.35 36.10 19.29
N VAL A 600 16.22 35.55 20.13
CA VAL A 600 17.05 34.39 19.77
C VAL A 600 16.99 33.39 20.92
N ASP A 601 16.70 32.14 20.60
CA ASP A 601 16.42 31.08 21.57
C ASP A 601 15.27 31.47 22.52
N ASN A 602 15.56 31.57 23.82
CA ASN A 602 14.63 32.00 24.87
C ASN A 602 14.92 33.42 25.38
N ILE A 603 15.76 34.18 24.68
CA ILE A 603 16.26 35.48 25.15
C ILE A 603 15.74 36.60 24.26
N LEU A 604 15.20 37.64 24.90
CA LEU A 604 14.77 38.89 24.30
C LEU A 604 15.85 39.96 24.55
N PHE A 605 16.43 40.53 23.49
CA PHE A 605 17.37 41.65 23.61
C PHE A 605 16.66 42.97 23.28
N VAL A 606 16.82 43.96 24.16
CA VAL A 606 16.15 45.26 24.06
C VAL A 606 17.12 46.38 24.36
N GLY A 607 17.22 47.35 23.46
CA GLY A 607 17.96 48.60 23.67
C GLY A 607 17.11 49.65 24.39
N SER A 608 17.74 50.46 25.23
CA SER A 608 17.06 51.48 26.03
C SER A 608 17.74 52.86 25.90
N GLN A 609 16.94 53.91 26.05
CA GLN A 609 17.42 55.30 26.02
C GLN A 609 18.36 55.64 27.20
N ASP A 610 18.41 54.82 28.26
CA ASP A 610 19.43 54.92 29.31
C ASP A 610 20.85 54.49 28.89
N GLY A 611 21.02 54.01 27.65
CA GLY A 611 22.32 53.61 27.12
C GLY A 611 22.73 52.17 27.43
N TYR A 612 21.79 51.33 27.83
CA TYR A 612 21.99 49.90 28.07
C TYR A 612 21.24 49.02 27.07
N ILE A 613 21.74 47.80 26.89
CA ILE A 613 20.98 46.68 26.34
C ILE A 613 20.64 45.70 27.46
N TYR A 614 19.40 45.24 27.48
CA TYR A 614 18.88 44.28 28.43
C TYR A 614 18.60 42.94 27.73
N ALA A 615 19.02 41.84 28.37
CA ALA A 615 18.64 40.49 28.01
C ALA A 615 17.58 39.99 29.00
N LEU A 616 16.40 39.62 28.51
CA LEU A 616 15.29 39.10 29.31
C LEU A 616 14.97 37.66 28.88
N ASP A 617 14.51 36.84 29.81
CA ASP A 617 13.88 35.56 29.47
C ASP A 617 12.50 35.84 28.85
N LYS A 618 12.24 35.31 27.64
CA LYS A 618 11.02 35.64 26.88
C LYS A 618 9.73 35.12 27.52
N HIS A 619 9.79 34.03 28.30
CA HIS A 619 8.60 33.43 28.89
C HIS A 619 8.20 34.08 30.21
N THR A 620 9.19 34.52 31.00
CA THR A 620 8.97 35.05 32.35
C THR A 620 9.15 36.56 32.45
N GLY A 621 9.84 37.18 31.49
CA GLY A 621 10.23 38.60 31.53
C GLY A 621 11.41 38.87 32.46
N THR A 622 11.95 37.85 33.12
CA THR A 622 13.03 38.04 34.11
C THR A 622 14.27 38.61 33.45
N LYS A 623 14.82 39.68 34.03
CA LYS A 623 16.10 40.26 33.58
C LYS A 623 17.25 39.31 33.88
N LEU A 624 17.91 38.83 32.83
CA LEU A 624 19.03 37.89 32.91
C LEU A 624 20.35 38.64 33.14
N TYR A 625 20.66 39.60 32.26
CA TYR A 625 21.88 40.41 32.29
C TYR A 625 21.71 41.68 31.44
N ASN A 626 22.63 42.64 31.56
CA ASN A 626 22.66 43.85 30.75
C ASN A 626 24.10 44.23 30.34
N SER A 627 24.21 45.02 29.28
CA SER A 627 25.49 45.54 28.81
C SER A 627 26.14 46.48 29.84
N PRO A 628 27.43 46.83 29.70
CA PRO A 628 27.94 48.07 30.30
C PRO A 628 27.23 49.29 29.68
N PHE A 629 27.36 50.45 30.32
CA PHE A 629 26.87 51.71 29.76
C PHE A 629 27.59 52.00 28.43
N LEU A 630 26.82 52.15 27.35
CA LEU A 630 27.35 52.32 25.99
C LEU A 630 27.55 53.80 25.59
N GLY A 631 27.51 54.72 26.55
CA GLY A 631 27.89 56.12 26.31
C GLY A 631 26.79 57.03 25.76
N GLY A 632 25.58 56.51 25.52
CA GLY A 632 24.42 57.26 25.05
C GLY A 632 23.25 56.33 24.71
N ALA A 633 22.06 56.90 24.53
CA ALA A 633 20.83 56.18 24.18
C ALA A 633 20.97 55.18 23.02
N ILE A 634 20.19 54.10 23.12
CA ILE A 634 20.13 53.03 22.13
C ILE A 634 18.80 53.10 21.39
N ASP A 635 18.77 53.89 20.31
CA ASP A 635 17.62 54.00 19.38
C ASP A 635 17.59 52.82 18.40
N SER A 636 18.77 52.26 18.12
CA SER A 636 18.98 51.17 17.17
C SER A 636 18.38 49.86 17.69
N SER A 637 17.64 49.14 16.85
CA SER A 637 17.15 47.80 17.19
C SER A 637 18.30 46.79 17.08
N PRO A 638 18.62 46.01 18.12
CA PRO A 638 19.77 45.10 18.11
C PRO A 638 19.59 43.99 17.07
N SER A 639 20.63 43.67 16.30
CA SER A 639 20.67 42.46 15.48
C SER A 639 21.58 41.42 16.13
N VAL A 640 21.26 40.13 15.97
CA VAL A 640 22.00 39.03 16.57
C VAL A 640 22.50 38.06 15.51
N ALA A 641 23.81 37.86 15.47
CA ALA A 641 24.45 36.90 14.57
C ALA A 641 25.81 36.46 15.15
N TYR A 642 26.25 35.25 14.83
CA TYR A 642 27.58 34.74 15.22
C TYR A 642 27.90 34.81 16.72
N GLY A 643 26.89 34.63 17.59
CA GLY A 643 27.07 34.75 19.03
C GLY A 643 27.29 36.19 19.51
N ARG A 644 26.83 37.18 18.74
CA ARG A 644 27.03 38.61 19.00
C ARG A 644 25.75 39.41 18.85
N VAL A 645 25.65 40.48 19.63
CA VAL A 645 24.61 41.51 19.51
C VAL A 645 25.25 42.76 18.93
N PHE A 646 24.74 43.22 17.80
CA PHE A 646 25.20 44.45 17.13
C PHE A 646 24.21 45.57 17.37
N VAL A 647 24.71 46.78 17.64
CA VAL A 647 23.85 47.91 17.97
C VAL A 647 24.54 49.26 17.74
N GLY A 648 23.78 50.26 17.30
CA GLY A 648 24.22 51.65 17.25
C GLY A 648 23.80 52.46 18.48
N SER A 649 24.63 53.42 18.89
CA SER A 649 24.33 54.39 19.94
C SER A 649 24.32 55.81 19.38
N ILE A 650 23.51 56.68 19.99
CA ILE A 650 23.45 58.10 19.62
C ILE A 650 24.76 58.85 19.88
N ASN A 651 25.70 58.27 20.65
CA ASN A 651 27.02 58.86 20.89
C ASN A 651 27.96 58.82 19.68
N GLY A 652 27.51 58.25 18.55
CA GLY A 652 28.33 58.07 17.35
C GLY A 652 29.27 56.87 17.43
N SER A 653 28.86 55.81 18.14
CA SER A 653 29.55 54.52 18.15
C SER A 653 28.61 53.38 17.78
N PHE A 654 29.17 52.40 17.09
CA PHE A 654 28.55 51.14 16.75
C PHE A 654 29.28 50.00 17.47
N TYR A 655 28.54 49.13 18.15
CA TYR A 655 29.08 48.14 19.06
C TYR A 655 28.78 46.72 18.57
N ALA A 656 29.72 45.81 18.82
CA ALA A 656 29.43 44.38 18.90
C ALA A 656 29.65 43.90 20.33
N LEU A 657 28.65 43.24 20.88
CA LEU A 657 28.64 42.67 22.22
C LEU A 657 28.60 41.15 22.13
N ASN A 658 29.13 40.46 23.13
CA ASN A 658 28.95 39.01 23.25
C ASN A 658 27.48 38.70 23.57
N GLN A 659 26.86 37.76 22.87
CA GLN A 659 25.43 37.44 23.05
C GLN A 659 25.11 36.91 24.45
N THR A 660 26.01 36.16 25.08
CA THR A 660 25.77 35.50 26.37
C THR A 660 26.05 36.42 27.56
N THR A 661 26.92 37.42 27.41
CA THR A 661 27.36 38.28 28.52
C THR A 661 27.07 39.78 28.31
N LEU A 662 26.72 40.20 27.10
CA LEU A 662 26.65 41.59 26.64
C LEU A 662 27.92 42.43 26.89
N SER A 663 29.07 41.79 27.10
CA SER A 663 30.36 42.49 27.18
C SER A 663 30.78 43.01 25.81
N VAL A 664 31.31 44.23 25.74
CA VAL A 664 31.82 44.84 24.50
C VAL A 664 32.98 44.00 23.95
N ILE A 665 32.82 43.52 22.72
CA ILE A 665 33.89 42.87 21.95
C ILE A 665 34.68 43.95 21.21
N TRP A 666 33.96 44.85 20.53
CA TRP A 666 34.54 46.01 19.86
C TRP A 666 33.54 47.16 19.77
N ASN A 667 34.08 48.37 19.59
CA ASN A 667 33.32 49.57 19.30
C ASN A 667 33.93 50.37 18.16
N PHE A 668 33.16 50.60 17.11
CA PHE A 668 33.57 51.36 15.93
C PHE A 668 33.01 52.79 16.01
N PRO A 669 33.85 53.84 15.95
CA PRO A 669 33.38 55.22 15.94
C PRO A 669 32.84 55.60 14.57
N THR A 670 31.57 55.98 14.50
CA THR A 670 30.95 56.62 13.32
C THR A 670 31.16 58.14 13.39
N GLY A 671 31.01 58.85 12.26
CA GLY A 671 31.16 60.31 12.24
C GLY A 671 29.97 61.07 12.85
N GLY A 672 28.87 60.37 13.16
CA GLY A 672 27.68 60.89 13.80
C GLY A 672 26.84 59.77 14.43
N PRO A 673 25.71 60.08 15.08
CA PRO A 673 24.83 59.10 15.71
C PRO A 673 24.50 57.89 14.83
N ALA A 674 24.76 56.66 15.30
CA ALA A 674 24.41 55.42 14.61
C ALA A 674 22.97 55.01 14.95
N LYS A 675 21.98 55.72 14.39
CA LYS A 675 20.56 55.52 14.74
C LYS A 675 19.88 54.37 14.00
N SER A 676 20.42 53.96 12.86
CA SER A 676 19.85 52.86 12.09
C SER A 676 20.09 51.52 12.79
N SER A 677 19.15 50.58 12.64
CA SER A 677 19.32 49.20 13.11
C SER A 677 20.29 48.43 12.20
N PRO A 678 21.29 47.72 12.72
CA PRO A 678 22.20 46.99 11.88
C PRO A 678 21.53 45.84 11.13
N ALA A 679 22.04 45.53 9.93
CA ALA A 679 21.72 44.31 9.19
C ALA A 679 22.98 43.46 8.99
N VAL A 680 22.88 42.14 9.14
CA VAL A 680 24.01 41.21 9.02
C VAL A 680 23.75 40.21 7.90
N LEU A 681 24.55 40.24 6.84
CA LEU A 681 24.53 39.23 5.78
C LEU A 681 25.91 38.59 5.65
N GLY A 682 25.98 37.28 5.87
CA GLY A 682 27.26 36.58 5.97
C GLY A 682 28.16 37.26 7.01
N ASP A 683 29.46 37.39 6.72
CA ASP A 683 30.41 38.07 7.62
C ASP A 683 30.44 39.61 7.47
N THR A 684 29.34 40.23 7.02
CA THR A 684 29.23 41.69 6.86
C THR A 684 28.11 42.22 7.73
N VAL A 685 28.41 43.18 8.62
CA VAL A 685 27.42 43.96 9.35
C VAL A 685 27.37 45.38 8.80
N LEU A 686 26.17 45.84 8.48
CA LEU A 686 25.89 47.12 7.83
C LEU A 686 25.16 48.05 8.80
N VAL A 687 25.58 49.31 8.87
CA VAL A 687 24.93 50.32 9.69
C VAL A 687 25.02 51.70 9.03
N GLY A 688 23.88 52.36 8.90
CA GLY A 688 23.76 53.76 8.51
C GLY A 688 23.93 54.70 9.70
N SER A 689 24.53 55.86 9.46
CA SER A 689 24.83 56.87 10.46
C SER A 689 24.35 58.26 10.05
N ALA A 690 24.10 59.11 11.04
CA ALA A 690 23.65 60.48 10.85
C ALA A 690 24.70 61.39 10.21
N ASP A 691 25.95 60.95 10.03
CA ASP A 691 26.94 61.64 9.18
C ASP A 691 26.73 61.40 7.67
N GLY A 692 25.66 60.69 7.30
CA GLY A 692 25.36 60.37 5.91
C GLY A 692 26.24 59.26 5.34
N LYS A 693 26.78 58.38 6.19
CA LYS A 693 27.58 57.24 5.74
C LYS A 693 26.91 55.91 6.06
N LEU A 694 27.00 54.98 5.12
CA LEU A 694 26.77 53.56 5.33
C LEU A 694 28.12 52.88 5.57
N TYR A 695 28.23 52.21 6.71
CA TYR A 695 29.42 51.47 7.11
C TYR A 695 29.19 49.97 6.94
N ALA A 696 30.17 49.28 6.33
CA ALA A 696 30.25 47.83 6.37
C ALA A 696 31.46 47.37 7.18
N LEU A 697 31.18 46.63 8.24
CA LEU A 697 32.20 46.07 9.12
C LEU A 697 32.17 44.54 9.06
N LYS A 698 33.29 43.93 9.41
CA LYS A 698 33.39 42.48 9.55
C LYS A 698 32.71 42.03 10.84
N ALA A 699 31.63 41.25 10.71
CA ALA A 699 30.81 40.83 11.85
C ALA A 699 31.62 40.01 12.88
N THR A 700 32.50 39.14 12.40
CA THR A 700 33.36 38.26 13.22
C THR A 700 34.66 38.91 13.72
N SER A 701 34.88 40.21 13.47
CA SER A 701 36.12 40.89 13.89
C SER A 701 36.35 40.82 15.40
N ASN A 702 37.57 40.58 15.83
CA ASN A 702 37.98 40.67 17.24
C ASN A 702 38.89 41.89 17.50
N LYS A 703 39.05 42.76 16.51
CA LYS A 703 39.82 44.00 16.68
C LYS A 703 39.01 44.97 17.53
N PRO A 704 39.58 45.63 18.56
CA PRO A 704 38.83 46.51 19.47
C PRO A 704 38.03 47.64 18.81
N LYS A 705 38.46 48.07 17.61
CA LYS A 705 37.80 49.10 16.81
C LYS A 705 37.05 48.57 15.59
N GLY A 706 36.72 47.28 15.57
CA GLY A 706 36.13 46.64 14.39
C GLY A 706 37.09 46.57 13.21
N GLU A 707 36.60 46.05 12.09
CA GLU A 707 37.34 46.00 10.83
C GLU A 707 36.40 46.40 9.70
N VAL A 708 36.78 47.42 8.92
CA VAL A 708 36.01 47.92 7.78
C VAL A 708 36.20 46.98 6.59
N LYS A 709 35.13 46.56 5.92
CA LYS A 709 35.21 45.70 4.72
C LYS A 709 35.43 46.50 3.44
N TRP A 710 34.76 47.65 3.34
CA TRP A 710 34.90 48.58 2.22
C TRP A 710 34.75 50.03 2.71
N LEU A 711 35.28 50.99 1.94
CA LEU A 711 35.25 52.41 2.30
C LEU A 711 33.81 52.89 2.51
N PRO A 712 33.48 53.57 3.64
CA PRO A 712 32.10 53.97 3.94
C PRO A 712 31.45 54.72 2.78
N PHE A 713 30.26 54.29 2.39
CA PHE A 713 29.53 54.86 1.27
C PHE A 713 28.85 56.16 1.73
N GLN A 714 29.06 57.26 0.99
CA GLN A 714 28.57 58.60 1.36
C GLN A 714 27.28 58.98 0.61
N THR A 715 26.24 59.33 1.36
CA THR A 715 25.00 59.97 0.89
C THR A 715 25.05 61.49 1.08
N GLY A 716 24.08 62.22 0.54
CA GLY A 716 24.02 63.68 0.61
C GLY A 716 23.58 64.23 1.98
N LYS A 717 22.85 63.44 2.77
CA LYS A 717 22.44 63.75 4.16
C LYS A 717 22.40 62.48 5.00
N GLU A 718 21.99 62.61 6.26
CA GLU A 718 21.86 61.56 7.27
C GLU A 718 21.18 60.27 6.74
N ILE A 719 21.67 59.12 7.20
CA ILE A 719 21.02 57.82 7.01
C ILE A 719 20.38 57.41 8.34
N ARG A 720 19.04 57.46 8.39
CA ARG A 720 18.24 57.03 9.56
C ARG A 720 17.51 55.72 9.31
N SER A 721 17.09 55.49 8.06
CA SER A 721 16.59 54.19 7.62
C SER A 721 17.67 53.13 7.81
N SER A 722 17.27 51.92 8.17
CA SER A 722 18.25 50.84 8.31
C SER A 722 18.41 50.06 7.00
N PRO A 723 19.58 49.45 6.75
CA PRO A 723 19.88 48.82 5.45
C PRO A 723 19.09 47.53 5.23
N ALA A 724 18.41 47.35 4.10
CA ALA A 724 17.88 46.04 3.70
C ALA A 724 18.87 45.36 2.75
N VAL A 725 19.01 44.03 2.82
CA VAL A 725 20.04 43.30 2.07
C VAL A 725 19.43 42.12 1.34
N ALA A 726 19.52 42.12 0.02
CA ALA A 726 19.02 41.06 -0.85
C ALA A 726 19.75 41.10 -2.20
N TYR A 727 19.77 39.98 -2.93
CA TYR A 727 20.29 39.92 -4.30
C TYR A 727 21.73 40.47 -4.47
N GLY A 728 22.57 40.34 -3.44
CA GLY A 728 23.93 40.90 -3.45
C GLY A 728 24.00 42.43 -3.31
N MET A 729 22.89 43.08 -2.97
CA MET A 729 22.74 44.52 -2.83
C MET A 729 22.30 44.92 -1.43
N VAL A 730 22.62 46.16 -1.05
CA VAL A 730 22.15 46.84 0.14
C VAL A 730 21.31 48.03 -0.29
N PHE A 731 20.06 48.08 0.17
CA PHE A 731 19.13 49.16 -0.06
C PHE A 731 19.06 50.05 1.18
N VAL A 732 19.27 51.34 1.01
CA VAL A 732 19.25 52.30 2.11
C VAL A 732 18.67 53.64 1.67
N GLY A 733 17.77 54.18 2.49
CA GLY A 733 17.18 55.50 2.30
C GLY A 733 17.93 56.60 3.06
N SER A 734 18.05 57.77 2.44
CA SER A 734 18.67 58.95 3.04
C SER A 734 17.69 60.12 3.14
N MET A 735 17.95 60.99 4.12
CA MET A 735 17.28 62.28 4.27
C MET A 735 17.58 63.26 3.12
N ASP A 736 18.46 62.91 2.17
CA ASP A 736 18.73 63.71 0.98
C ASP A 736 17.66 63.58 -0.11
N GLY A 737 16.70 62.68 0.07
CA GLY A 737 15.62 62.46 -0.89
C GLY A 737 15.77 61.20 -1.75
N ASN A 738 16.81 60.40 -1.53
CA ASN A 738 17.12 59.23 -2.35
C ASN A 738 17.10 57.92 -1.56
N ILE A 739 16.68 56.86 -2.25
CA ILE A 739 17.05 55.48 -1.94
C ILE A 739 18.24 55.06 -2.80
N TYR A 740 19.17 54.33 -2.20
CA TYR A 740 20.41 53.87 -2.83
C TYR A 740 20.43 52.34 -2.84
N ALA A 741 20.87 51.75 -3.94
CA ALA A 741 21.30 50.36 -4.02
C ALA A 741 22.82 50.29 -4.18
N ILE A 742 23.46 49.53 -3.31
CA ILE A 742 24.91 49.45 -3.17
C ILE A 742 25.30 47.98 -3.19
N ASN A 743 26.36 47.62 -3.91
CA ASN A 743 26.86 46.26 -3.90
C ASN A 743 27.33 45.88 -2.48
N VAL A 744 26.77 44.81 -1.90
CA VAL A 744 27.06 44.43 -0.50
C VAL A 744 28.52 44.04 -0.28
N THR A 745 29.20 43.56 -1.33
CA THR A 745 30.56 43.05 -1.28
C THR A 745 31.60 44.15 -1.52
N THR A 746 31.36 45.05 -2.48
CA THR A 746 32.34 46.08 -2.86
C THR A 746 32.08 47.45 -2.25
N GLY A 747 30.85 47.75 -1.82
CA GLY A 747 30.45 49.08 -1.36
C GLY A 747 30.21 50.09 -2.49
N GLU A 748 30.24 49.64 -3.75
CA GLU A 748 30.02 50.50 -4.92
C GLU A 748 28.53 50.76 -5.15
N LYS A 749 28.18 51.99 -5.53
CA LYS A 749 26.82 52.35 -5.92
C LYS A 749 26.43 51.62 -7.21
N ILE A 750 25.30 50.94 -7.18
CA ILE A 750 24.67 50.37 -8.37
C ILE A 750 23.72 51.39 -8.97
N TRP A 751 22.71 51.81 -8.19
CA TRP A 751 21.76 52.84 -8.58
C TRP A 751 21.33 53.71 -7.39
N ASN A 752 20.75 54.88 -7.69
CA ASN A 752 20.02 55.67 -6.71
C ASN A 752 18.77 56.27 -7.36
N LYS A 753 17.69 56.39 -6.59
CA LYS A 753 16.41 56.92 -7.08
C LYS A 753 15.89 58.03 -6.16
N PRO A 754 15.58 59.23 -6.70
CA PRO A 754 14.97 60.29 -5.91
C PRO A 754 13.47 60.00 -5.71
N ILE A 755 13.07 59.81 -4.46
CA ILE A 755 11.68 59.46 -4.06
C ILE A 755 11.18 60.28 -2.86
N GLY A 756 11.85 61.38 -2.52
CA GLY A 756 11.54 62.22 -1.35
C GLY A 756 12.34 61.81 -0.12
N GLU A 757 12.40 62.68 0.90
CA GLU A 757 13.24 62.44 2.08
C GLU A 757 12.81 61.15 2.80
N ILE A 758 13.77 60.25 3.03
CA ILE A 758 13.51 58.98 3.72
C ILE A 758 14.05 59.12 5.14
N GLY A 759 13.12 59.24 6.10
CA GLY A 759 13.39 59.32 7.52
C GLY A 759 13.62 57.94 8.13
N TRP A 760 12.66 57.48 8.95
CA TRP A 760 12.76 56.22 9.70
C TRP A 760 12.19 55.00 8.97
N SER A 761 11.47 55.21 7.86
CA SER A 761 10.95 54.11 7.02
C SER A 761 12.12 53.35 6.41
N SER A 762 12.34 52.13 6.90
CA SER A 762 13.34 51.24 6.35
C SER A 762 12.81 50.47 5.14
N PRO A 763 13.63 50.22 4.11
CA PRO A 763 13.22 49.40 2.99
C PRO A 763 12.93 47.94 3.40
N ALA A 764 12.00 47.31 2.70
CA ALA A 764 11.73 45.88 2.71
C ALA A 764 11.91 45.32 1.28
N VAL A 765 12.45 44.12 1.15
CA VAL A 765 12.75 43.51 -0.15
C VAL A 765 12.05 42.16 -0.28
N ALA A 766 11.34 41.97 -1.38
CA ALA A 766 10.64 40.73 -1.69
C ALA A 766 10.52 40.58 -3.20
N GLU A 767 10.75 39.36 -3.71
CA GLU A 767 10.53 38.99 -5.12
C GLU A 767 11.06 40.02 -6.15
N GLY A 768 12.31 40.44 -5.99
CA GLY A 768 12.97 41.39 -6.90
C GLY A 768 12.50 42.84 -6.74
N LYS A 769 11.73 43.18 -5.71
CA LYS A 769 11.16 44.52 -5.49
C LYS A 769 11.59 45.10 -4.15
N VAL A 770 11.76 46.41 -4.09
CA VAL A 770 12.11 47.19 -2.90
C VAL A 770 10.95 48.12 -2.54
N PHE A 771 10.44 47.98 -1.32
CA PHE A 771 9.33 48.77 -0.81
C PHE A 771 9.81 49.74 0.26
N VAL A 772 9.41 51.01 0.15
CA VAL A 772 9.85 52.04 1.10
C VAL A 772 8.85 53.20 1.18
N GLY A 773 8.59 53.67 2.39
CA GLY A 773 7.85 54.90 2.68
C GLY A 773 8.72 56.16 2.63
N SER A 774 8.11 57.29 2.27
CA SER A 774 8.78 58.58 2.11
C SER A 774 8.00 59.72 2.79
N ARG A 775 8.71 60.77 3.19
CA ARG A 775 8.13 61.98 3.78
C ARG A 775 7.33 62.83 2.80
N ASN A 776 7.39 62.52 1.51
CA ASN A 776 6.55 63.14 0.49
C ASN A 776 5.13 62.56 0.44
N LYS A 777 4.70 61.85 1.49
CA LYS A 777 3.37 61.22 1.63
C LYS A 777 3.16 60.06 0.67
N LYS A 778 4.23 59.36 0.26
CA LYS A 778 4.12 58.21 -0.64
C LYS A 778 4.83 56.98 -0.12
N VAL A 779 4.26 55.82 -0.46
CA VAL A 779 4.95 54.53 -0.47
C VAL A 779 5.31 54.17 -1.90
N TYR A 780 6.50 53.61 -2.08
CA TYR A 780 7.05 53.23 -3.38
C TYR A 780 7.35 51.74 -3.42
N ALA A 781 7.04 51.12 -4.55
CA ALA A 781 7.60 49.84 -4.97
C ALA A 781 8.55 50.08 -6.15
N LEU A 782 9.78 49.64 -5.99
CA LEU A 782 10.86 49.81 -6.96
C LEU A 782 11.35 48.45 -7.42
N ASP A 783 11.79 48.34 -8.66
CA ASP A 783 12.55 47.18 -9.09
C ASP A 783 13.92 47.16 -8.38
N ALA A 784 14.31 46.01 -7.83
CA ALA A 784 15.54 45.88 -7.07
C ALA A 784 16.79 45.94 -7.95
N GLU A 785 16.70 45.50 -9.20
CA GLU A 785 17.83 45.44 -10.14
C GLU A 785 18.22 46.83 -10.64
N ASP A 786 17.25 47.67 -11.02
CA ASP A 786 17.51 48.96 -11.67
C ASP A 786 16.95 50.21 -10.97
N GLY A 787 16.10 50.05 -9.94
CA GLY A 787 15.49 51.14 -9.19
C GLY A 787 14.39 51.88 -9.96
N SER A 788 13.86 51.31 -11.04
CA SER A 788 12.66 51.81 -11.71
C SER A 788 11.44 51.74 -10.77
N ILE A 789 10.53 52.69 -10.88
CA ILE A 789 9.31 52.70 -10.06
C ILE A 789 8.31 51.76 -10.72
N ILE A 790 7.95 50.68 -10.02
CA ILE A 790 6.89 49.75 -10.44
C ILE A 790 5.54 50.43 -10.18
N TRP A 791 5.35 50.91 -8.95
CA TRP A 791 4.19 51.72 -8.58
C TRP A 791 4.51 52.63 -7.39
N SER A 792 3.67 53.64 -7.18
CA SER A 792 3.68 54.47 -5.97
C SER A 792 2.24 54.74 -5.53
N TYR A 793 2.02 54.93 -4.23
CA TYR A 793 0.71 55.25 -3.68
C TYR A 793 0.82 56.45 -2.73
N GLU A 794 -0.14 57.36 -2.79
CA GLU A 794 -0.17 58.60 -1.99
C GLU A 794 -1.06 58.44 -0.75
N THR A 795 -0.47 58.61 0.43
CA THR A 795 -1.12 58.58 1.74
C THR A 795 -1.51 60.00 2.19
N GLY A 796 -2.24 60.14 3.30
CA GLY A 796 -2.66 61.45 3.81
C GLY A 796 -1.50 62.28 4.40
N GLU A 797 -0.52 61.63 5.01
CA GLU A 797 0.64 62.23 5.68
C GLU A 797 1.93 61.42 5.42
N PRO A 798 3.13 61.87 5.84
CA PRO A 798 4.39 61.14 5.67
C PRO A 798 4.33 59.66 6.08
N VAL A 799 4.99 58.79 5.30
CA VAL A 799 5.12 57.36 5.59
C VAL A 799 6.49 57.11 6.24
N GLU A 800 6.51 56.99 7.57
CA GLU A 800 7.75 56.77 8.34
C GLU A 800 7.83 55.39 8.99
N SER A 801 6.81 54.55 8.81
CA SER A 801 6.86 53.13 9.17
C SER A 801 7.62 52.32 8.13
N SER A 802 8.28 51.25 8.56
CA SER A 802 8.95 50.34 7.62
C SER A 802 7.89 49.40 7.01
N PRO A 803 7.80 49.27 5.68
CA PRO A 803 6.82 48.38 5.06
C PRO A 803 7.03 46.93 5.46
N SER A 804 5.94 46.15 5.45
CA SER A 804 5.98 44.74 5.76
C SER A 804 5.30 43.85 4.75
N ILE A 805 5.89 42.70 4.42
CA ILE A 805 5.47 41.86 3.30
C ILE A 805 5.30 40.44 3.80
N LEU A 806 4.08 39.92 3.69
CA LEU A 806 3.80 38.51 3.87
C LEU A 806 2.73 38.13 2.88
N ASP A 807 2.96 37.03 2.15
CA ASP A 807 2.01 36.49 1.19
C ASP A 807 1.40 37.59 0.31
N ASP A 808 2.17 38.21 -0.60
CA ASP A 808 1.72 39.24 -1.57
C ASP A 808 1.00 40.48 -1.00
N ILE A 809 0.91 40.61 0.32
CA ILE A 809 0.31 41.78 0.94
C ILE A 809 1.41 42.65 1.52
N LEU A 810 1.47 43.89 1.05
CA LEU A 810 2.32 44.93 1.62
C LEU A 810 1.54 45.75 2.65
N TYR A 811 2.02 45.74 3.88
CA TYR A 811 1.50 46.53 4.99
C TYR A 811 2.40 47.74 5.26
N THR A 812 1.82 48.92 5.39
CA THR A 812 2.57 50.12 5.83
C THR A 812 1.63 51.10 6.52
N SER A 813 2.13 51.81 7.52
CA SER A 813 1.37 52.83 8.23
C SER A 813 1.89 54.24 7.94
N SER A 814 0.97 55.21 7.87
CA SER A 814 1.27 56.62 7.64
C SER A 814 0.93 57.46 8.86
N GLN A 815 1.60 58.60 9.02
CA GLN A 815 1.34 59.56 10.09
C GLN A 815 -0.10 60.12 10.11
N ASP A 816 -0.92 59.79 9.11
CA ASP A 816 -2.35 60.11 9.05
C ASP A 816 -3.21 59.23 10.00
N GLY A 817 -2.58 58.25 10.66
CA GLY A 817 -3.21 57.33 11.60
C GLY A 817 -3.78 56.07 10.97
N PHE A 818 -3.49 55.81 9.69
CA PHE A 818 -3.93 54.62 8.98
C PHE A 818 -2.81 53.61 8.73
N LEU A 819 -3.17 52.34 8.84
CA LEU A 819 -2.47 51.21 8.26
C LEU A 819 -3.09 50.91 6.89
N TYR A 820 -2.26 50.74 5.89
CA TYR A 820 -2.62 50.40 4.53
C TYR A 820 -2.16 48.98 4.22
N ALA A 821 -3.01 48.20 3.57
CA ALA A 821 -2.68 46.90 2.99
C ALA A 821 -2.84 46.97 1.46
N PHE A 822 -1.79 46.63 0.72
CA PHE A 822 -1.77 46.60 -0.74
C PHE A 822 -1.57 45.18 -1.24
N HIS A 823 -2.27 44.81 -2.30
CA HIS A 823 -2.26 43.48 -2.89
C HIS A 823 -2.26 43.55 -4.43
N SER A 824 -1.94 42.45 -5.10
CA SER A 824 -2.27 42.24 -6.52
C SER A 824 -3.20 41.05 -6.65
N GLU A 825 -4.46 41.25 -7.06
CA GLU A 825 -5.35 40.12 -7.39
C GLU A 825 -4.87 39.45 -8.68
N VAL A 826 -4.43 38.20 -8.58
CA VAL A 826 -4.00 37.31 -9.67
C VAL A 826 -4.74 35.98 -9.50
N HIS A 827 -5.46 35.55 -10.53
CA HIS A 827 -6.24 34.32 -10.54
C HIS A 827 -5.54 33.29 -11.42
N ASP A 828 -4.96 32.21 -10.87
CA ASP A 828 -4.13 31.27 -11.65
C ASP A 828 -4.17 29.85 -11.06
N ILE A 829 -4.56 28.85 -11.87
CA ILE A 829 -4.68 27.42 -11.50
C ILE A 829 -3.93 26.51 -12.48
N ALA A 830 -2.87 25.87 -11.98
CA ALA A 830 -2.07 24.92 -12.74
C ALA A 830 -2.41 23.46 -12.44
N ILE A 831 -2.54 22.60 -13.47
CA ILE A 831 -2.50 21.14 -13.32
C ILE A 831 -1.05 20.66 -13.50
N LEU A 832 -0.48 20.13 -12.43
CA LEU A 832 0.92 19.70 -12.37
C LEU A 832 1.14 18.35 -13.05
N ASN A 833 0.24 17.39 -12.84
CA ASN A 833 0.25 16.09 -13.52
C ASN A 833 -1.05 15.30 -13.35
N VAL A 834 -1.20 14.27 -14.18
CA VAL A 834 -2.26 13.25 -14.12
C VAL A 834 -1.60 11.88 -14.13
N ILE A 835 -1.91 11.05 -13.13
CA ILE A 835 -1.25 9.75 -12.90
C ILE A 835 -2.32 8.66 -12.77
N PRO A 836 -2.45 7.73 -13.75
CA PRO A 836 -3.27 6.55 -13.58
C PRO A 836 -2.58 5.53 -12.64
N SER A 837 -3.37 4.77 -11.89
CA SER A 837 -2.88 3.77 -10.92
C SER A 837 -2.18 2.57 -11.58
N THR A 838 -2.46 2.35 -12.86
CA THR A 838 -1.87 1.31 -13.71
C THR A 838 -1.87 1.79 -15.16
N ASN A 839 -1.00 1.24 -16.00
CA ASN A 839 -0.96 1.47 -17.43
C ASN A 839 -1.73 0.42 -18.25
N TRP A 840 -2.34 -0.58 -17.62
CA TRP A 840 -3.26 -1.53 -18.27
C TRP A 840 -4.25 -2.19 -17.28
N VAL A 841 -5.43 -2.59 -17.78
CA VAL A 841 -6.47 -3.35 -17.05
C VAL A 841 -7.29 -4.24 -18.00
N TYR A 842 -8.04 -5.20 -17.47
CA TYR A 842 -9.11 -5.86 -18.22
C TYR A 842 -10.41 -5.03 -18.19
N GLN A 843 -11.23 -5.12 -19.24
CA GLN A 843 -12.53 -4.46 -19.32
C GLN A 843 -13.39 -4.86 -18.11
N GLY A 844 -13.89 -3.87 -17.38
CA GLY A 844 -14.62 -4.06 -16.12
C GLY A 844 -13.81 -3.84 -14.85
N GLU A 845 -12.47 -3.78 -14.93
CA GLU A 845 -11.62 -3.46 -13.78
C GLU A 845 -11.45 -1.93 -13.60
N PRO A 846 -11.55 -1.41 -12.37
CA PRO A 846 -11.47 0.03 -12.13
C PRO A 846 -10.03 0.56 -12.24
N VAL A 847 -9.87 1.77 -12.74
CA VAL A 847 -8.58 2.49 -12.77
C VAL A 847 -8.67 3.73 -11.89
N GLY A 848 -7.79 3.85 -10.90
CA GLY A 848 -7.67 5.08 -10.12
C GLY A 848 -6.89 6.14 -10.90
N ILE A 849 -7.35 7.39 -10.88
CA ILE A 849 -6.67 8.51 -11.53
C ILE A 849 -6.41 9.60 -10.50
N ALA A 850 -5.13 9.91 -10.26
CA ALA A 850 -4.71 11.01 -9.39
C ALA A 850 -4.40 12.25 -10.24
N VAL A 851 -5.06 13.37 -9.94
CA VAL A 851 -4.82 14.67 -10.56
C VAL A 851 -4.20 15.59 -9.52
N ASN A 852 -2.99 16.07 -9.77
CA ASN A 852 -2.31 17.03 -8.92
C ASN A 852 -2.45 18.42 -9.52
N LEU A 853 -2.99 19.37 -8.75
CA LEU A 853 -3.16 20.75 -9.18
C LEU A 853 -2.80 21.73 -8.07
N ARG A 854 -2.50 22.97 -8.46
CA ARG A 854 -2.06 24.04 -7.58
C ARG A 854 -2.77 25.34 -7.91
N ASN A 855 -3.07 26.12 -6.89
CA ASN A 855 -3.41 27.53 -7.07
C ASN A 855 -2.11 28.35 -7.07
N GLU A 856 -1.69 28.82 -8.23
CA GLU A 856 -0.50 29.69 -8.42
C GLU A 856 -0.87 31.18 -8.26
N GLY A 857 -2.17 31.48 -8.29
CA GLY A 857 -2.71 32.81 -8.04
C GLY A 857 -2.54 33.30 -6.60
N THR A 858 -2.85 34.57 -6.41
CA THR A 858 -2.73 35.28 -5.13
C THR A 858 -4.02 35.27 -4.32
N PHE A 859 -5.12 34.79 -4.91
CA PHE A 859 -6.46 34.74 -4.33
C PHE A 859 -6.92 33.30 -4.02
N LYS A 860 -7.89 33.14 -3.11
CA LYS A 860 -8.54 31.84 -2.90
C LYS A 860 -9.53 31.58 -4.02
N GLU A 861 -9.23 30.60 -4.85
CA GLU A 861 -10.13 30.18 -5.91
C GLU A 861 -11.25 29.30 -5.38
N THR A 862 -12.48 29.63 -5.77
CA THR A 862 -13.66 28.86 -5.39
C THR A 862 -14.39 28.37 -6.62
N LYS A 863 -15.04 27.20 -6.49
CA LYS A 863 -15.77 26.55 -7.58
C LYS A 863 -14.88 26.29 -8.81
N ILE A 864 -13.65 25.85 -8.57
CA ILE A 864 -12.76 25.35 -9.62
C ILE A 864 -13.36 24.03 -10.09
N ASN A 865 -13.73 23.95 -11.35
CA ASN A 865 -14.23 22.71 -11.93
C ASN A 865 -13.07 21.93 -12.54
N VAL A 866 -12.66 20.86 -11.87
CA VAL A 866 -11.64 19.93 -12.36
C VAL A 866 -12.34 18.78 -13.06
N THR A 867 -12.13 18.64 -14.36
CA THR A 867 -12.74 17.60 -15.19
C THR A 867 -11.68 16.67 -15.73
N VAL A 868 -11.92 15.37 -15.61
CA VAL A 868 -11.06 14.30 -16.14
C VAL A 868 -11.68 13.70 -17.39
N TYR A 869 -10.84 13.38 -18.36
CA TYR A 869 -11.23 12.79 -19.62
C TYR A 869 -10.38 11.55 -19.94
N PHE A 870 -10.96 10.63 -20.71
CA PHE A 870 -10.21 9.65 -21.47
C PHE A 870 -10.35 9.98 -22.97
N ASN A 871 -9.23 10.17 -23.66
CA ASN A 871 -9.10 10.82 -24.96
C ASN A 871 -9.80 12.19 -24.96
N SER A 872 -11.07 12.22 -25.35
CA SER A 872 -11.95 13.39 -25.37
C SER A 872 -13.30 13.14 -24.68
N SER A 873 -13.52 11.94 -24.14
CA SER A 873 -14.77 11.56 -23.47
C SER A 873 -14.70 11.93 -22.00
N PHE A 874 -15.78 12.54 -21.50
CA PHE A 874 -15.93 12.89 -20.09
C PHE A 874 -15.89 11.64 -19.21
N LEU A 875 -15.11 11.70 -18.14
CA LEU A 875 -15.02 10.63 -17.15
C LEU A 875 -15.74 11.03 -15.87
N ASP A 876 -15.25 12.09 -15.22
CA ASP A 876 -15.80 12.62 -13.99
C ASP A 876 -15.36 14.08 -13.81
N SER A 877 -16.04 14.81 -12.92
CA SER A 877 -15.67 16.16 -12.55
C SER A 877 -15.93 16.42 -11.08
N CYS A 878 -15.08 17.25 -10.48
CA CYS A 878 -15.22 17.67 -9.11
C CYS A 878 -15.08 19.18 -8.99
N LEU A 879 -15.98 19.80 -8.21
CA LEU A 879 -15.86 21.20 -7.82
C LEU A 879 -15.06 21.30 -6.53
N ILE A 880 -13.99 22.06 -6.57
CA ILE A 880 -13.14 22.29 -5.40
C ILE A 880 -12.89 23.77 -5.16
N ASN A 881 -12.42 24.07 -3.96
CA ASN A 881 -11.88 25.37 -3.60
C ASN A 881 -10.41 25.15 -3.24
N LEU A 882 -9.52 25.99 -3.77
CA LEU A 882 -8.10 25.98 -3.42
C LEU A 882 -7.75 27.30 -2.77
N SER A 883 -7.22 27.19 -1.56
CA SER A 883 -6.58 28.33 -0.91
C SER A 883 -5.34 28.72 -1.71
N ARG A 884 -4.90 29.95 -1.53
CA ARG A 884 -3.72 30.46 -2.20
C ARG A 884 -2.50 29.56 -1.98
N GLY A 885 -1.76 29.24 -3.05
CA GLY A 885 -0.56 28.41 -3.00
C GLY A 885 -0.81 26.92 -2.68
N GLU A 886 -2.07 26.54 -2.41
CA GLU A 886 -2.45 25.18 -2.02
C GLU A 886 -2.23 24.22 -3.20
N VAL A 887 -1.54 23.12 -2.93
CA VAL A 887 -1.45 21.97 -3.85
C VAL A 887 -2.38 20.89 -3.34
N ARG A 888 -3.22 20.35 -4.23
CA ARG A 888 -4.16 19.29 -3.88
C ARG A 888 -4.07 18.15 -4.88
N THR A 889 -4.18 16.93 -4.35
CA THR A 889 -4.36 15.72 -5.15
C THR A 889 -5.84 15.32 -5.11
N LEU A 890 -6.47 15.19 -6.28
CA LEU A 890 -7.81 14.65 -6.43
C LEU A 890 -7.74 13.24 -6.99
N ASN A 891 -8.48 12.31 -6.39
CA ASN A 891 -8.55 10.94 -6.85
C ASN A 891 -9.91 10.67 -7.49
N PHE A 892 -9.88 10.24 -8.75
CA PHE A 892 -11.04 9.83 -9.52
C PHE A 892 -10.99 8.31 -9.75
N GLN A 893 -12.14 7.72 -10.06
CA GLN A 893 -12.25 6.31 -10.39
C GLN A 893 -12.85 6.16 -11.77
N TRP A 894 -12.14 5.46 -12.65
CA TRP A 894 -12.60 5.14 -13.98
C TRP A 894 -13.24 3.76 -14.02
N ASN A 895 -14.54 3.70 -14.32
CA ASN A 895 -15.23 2.45 -14.60
C ASN A 895 -15.03 2.06 -16.08
N THR A 896 -14.31 0.96 -16.31
CA THR A 896 -13.97 0.47 -17.66
C THR A 896 -14.98 -0.55 -18.21
N SER A 897 -16.08 -0.83 -17.50
CA SER A 897 -17.02 -1.92 -17.86
C SER A 897 -17.66 -1.76 -19.25
N PHE A 898 -17.78 -0.53 -19.74
CA PHE A 898 -18.43 -0.22 -21.03
C PHE A 898 -17.47 0.48 -22.00
N VAL A 899 -16.17 0.36 -21.75
CA VAL A 899 -15.13 0.96 -22.61
C VAL A 899 -14.52 -0.16 -23.45
N GLU A 900 -14.46 0.06 -24.76
CA GLU A 900 -13.88 -0.93 -25.69
C GLU A 900 -12.41 -1.25 -25.37
N PRO A 901 -11.91 -2.45 -25.70
CA PRO A 901 -10.50 -2.77 -25.56
C PRO A 901 -9.62 -1.93 -26.52
N ALA A 902 -8.86 -0.98 -25.98
CA ALA A 902 -7.90 -0.16 -26.73
C ALA A 902 -6.91 0.56 -25.79
N ASN A 903 -6.02 1.38 -26.35
CA ASN A 903 -5.19 2.32 -25.60
C ASN A 903 -5.91 3.67 -25.49
N TYR A 904 -6.03 4.17 -24.26
CA TYR A 904 -6.68 5.44 -23.98
C TYR A 904 -5.71 6.41 -23.31
N THR A 905 -5.71 7.66 -23.76
CA THR A 905 -4.96 8.74 -23.13
C THR A 905 -5.80 9.35 -22.01
N ILE A 906 -5.21 9.60 -20.85
CA ILE A 906 -5.90 10.31 -19.77
C ILE A 906 -5.47 11.78 -19.76
N SER A 907 -6.44 12.67 -19.55
CA SER A 907 -6.20 14.10 -19.43
C SER A 907 -7.10 14.72 -18.38
N ALA A 908 -6.71 15.89 -17.87
CA ALA A 908 -7.52 16.68 -16.98
C ALA A 908 -7.46 18.16 -17.38
N ASN A 909 -8.53 18.90 -17.04
CA ASN A 909 -8.63 20.33 -17.23
C ASN A 909 -9.26 20.98 -15.99
N ALA A 910 -8.74 22.13 -15.57
CA ALA A 910 -9.25 22.94 -14.47
C ALA A 910 -9.79 24.27 -15.01
N THR A 911 -11.02 24.62 -14.63
CA THR A 911 -11.63 25.89 -15.07
C THR A 911 -12.15 26.69 -13.90
N LEU A 912 -11.80 27.98 -13.86
CA LEU A 912 -12.42 28.96 -12.97
C LEU A 912 -13.82 29.29 -13.51
N THR A 913 -14.83 29.21 -12.65
CA THR A 913 -16.23 29.40 -13.05
C THR A 913 -16.74 30.84 -12.89
N LEU A 914 -15.98 31.71 -12.20
CA LEU A 914 -16.42 33.05 -11.82
C LEU A 914 -15.51 34.18 -12.33
N THR A 915 -14.26 33.88 -12.66
CA THR A 915 -13.22 34.82 -13.07
C THR A 915 -12.39 34.23 -14.21
N SER A 916 -11.62 35.06 -14.92
CA SER A 916 -10.64 34.59 -15.90
C SER A 916 -9.35 34.20 -15.19
N ASP A 917 -8.75 33.11 -15.67
CA ASP A 917 -7.40 32.70 -15.30
C ASP A 917 -6.37 33.59 -16.03
N ASP A 918 -5.33 34.00 -15.32
CA ASP A 918 -4.26 34.89 -15.79
C ASP A 918 -3.16 34.12 -16.55
N ASP A 919 -3.03 32.78 -16.38
CA ASP A 919 -2.23 31.89 -17.23
C ASP A 919 -3.00 30.60 -17.62
N PRO A 920 -4.02 30.70 -18.50
CA PRO A 920 -4.90 29.58 -18.81
C PRO A 920 -4.23 28.38 -19.51
N ALA A 921 -2.93 28.46 -19.83
CA ALA A 921 -2.22 27.44 -20.60
C ALA A 921 -1.86 26.20 -19.76
N ASP A 922 -1.66 26.36 -18.46
CA ASP A 922 -1.24 25.28 -17.55
C ASP A 922 -2.41 24.61 -16.80
N ASN A 923 -3.62 25.11 -17.00
CA ASN A 923 -4.88 24.53 -16.53
C ASN A 923 -5.17 23.14 -17.09
N SER A 924 -4.44 22.70 -18.11
CA SER A 924 -4.66 21.42 -18.78
C SER A 924 -3.41 20.57 -18.81
N PHE A 925 -3.58 19.27 -18.57
CA PHE A 925 -2.48 18.32 -18.62
C PHE A 925 -2.91 17.02 -19.29
N ILE A 926 -2.08 16.54 -20.22
CA ILE A 926 -2.29 15.28 -20.94
C ILE A 926 -1.14 14.34 -20.59
N ASN A 927 -1.41 13.29 -19.81
CA ASN A 927 -0.45 12.24 -19.55
C ASN A 927 -1.10 10.96 -19.03
N GLY A 928 -0.48 9.83 -19.36
CA GLY A 928 -0.94 8.49 -19.02
C GLY A 928 -1.61 7.81 -20.21
N ILE A 929 -1.08 6.64 -20.59
CA ILE A 929 -1.75 5.70 -21.49
C ILE A 929 -2.21 4.53 -20.63
N VAL A 930 -3.48 4.17 -20.75
CA VAL A 930 -4.05 2.97 -20.12
C VAL A 930 -4.57 2.05 -21.21
N SER A 931 -4.06 0.82 -21.25
CA SER A 931 -4.51 -0.23 -22.17
C SER A 931 -5.64 -1.06 -21.55
N ILE A 932 -6.85 -1.01 -22.12
CA ILE A 932 -7.98 -1.89 -21.76
C ILE A 932 -7.95 -3.14 -22.65
N LYS A 933 -8.09 -4.32 -22.04
CA LYS A 933 -8.08 -5.62 -22.72
C LYS A 933 -9.43 -6.35 -22.52
N SER A 934 -9.95 -7.08 -23.50
CA SER A 934 -11.15 -7.92 -23.30
C SER A 934 -10.83 -9.15 -22.43
N ARG A 935 -11.84 -9.63 -21.68
CA ARG A 935 -11.84 -10.99 -21.12
C ARG A 935 -12.57 -11.89 -22.12
N VAL A 936 -11.91 -12.92 -22.63
CA VAL A 936 -12.49 -13.86 -23.61
C VAL A 936 -13.59 -14.70 -22.92
N GLN A 937 -14.77 -14.83 -23.54
CA GLN A 937 -15.90 -15.62 -23.03
C GLN A 937 -16.29 -16.71 -24.03
N HIS A 938 -16.05 -17.97 -23.66
CA HIS A 938 -16.47 -19.14 -24.44
C HIS A 938 -17.81 -19.68 -23.91
N ASP A 939 -18.77 -20.02 -24.79
CA ASP A 939 -20.10 -20.55 -24.41
C ASP A 939 -20.78 -21.26 -25.61
N ILE A 940 -21.06 -22.55 -25.48
CA ILE A 940 -21.67 -23.43 -26.49
C ILE A 940 -22.91 -24.14 -25.94
N ALA A 941 -24.05 -23.91 -26.57
CA ALA A 941 -25.32 -24.52 -26.16
C ALA A 941 -25.91 -25.47 -27.20
N VAL A 942 -26.67 -26.45 -26.71
CA VAL A 942 -27.65 -27.20 -27.51
C VAL A 942 -29.03 -26.59 -27.27
N LYS A 943 -29.63 -25.99 -28.30
CA LYS A 943 -30.93 -25.31 -28.20
C LYS A 943 -32.12 -26.21 -28.48
N ASP A 944 -31.96 -27.21 -29.35
CA ASP A 944 -33.06 -28.11 -29.72
C ASP A 944 -32.55 -29.48 -30.22
N VAL A 945 -33.36 -30.52 -30.04
CA VAL A 945 -33.14 -31.87 -30.54
C VAL A 945 -34.45 -32.43 -31.09
N THR A 946 -34.60 -32.41 -32.41
CA THR A 946 -35.84 -32.82 -33.09
C THR A 946 -35.61 -34.03 -34.02
N PRO A 947 -36.17 -35.21 -33.71
CA PRO A 947 -36.23 -36.34 -34.63
C PRO A 947 -37.16 -36.05 -35.83
N SER A 948 -36.79 -36.51 -37.02
CA SER A 948 -37.60 -36.34 -38.24
C SER A 948 -38.93 -37.11 -38.24
N LYS A 949 -39.07 -38.08 -37.32
CA LYS A 949 -40.23 -38.96 -37.16
C LYS A 949 -40.36 -39.32 -35.68
N THR A 950 -41.59 -39.39 -35.17
CA THR A 950 -41.89 -39.85 -33.81
C THR A 950 -42.13 -41.35 -33.73
N VAL A 951 -42.40 -42.01 -34.86
CA VAL A 951 -42.50 -43.48 -34.99
C VAL A 951 -41.65 -43.94 -36.17
N VAL A 952 -40.83 -44.98 -35.98
CA VAL A 952 -39.97 -45.56 -37.02
C VAL A 952 -39.92 -47.08 -36.89
N GLY A 953 -40.03 -47.81 -38.00
CA GLY A 953 -39.89 -49.27 -37.98
C GLY A 953 -38.44 -49.70 -37.74
N GLN A 954 -38.22 -50.86 -37.13
CA GLN A 954 -36.87 -51.44 -37.00
C GLN A 954 -36.21 -51.62 -38.38
N ASN A 955 -34.91 -51.32 -38.44
CA ASN A 955 -34.09 -51.34 -39.66
C ASN A 955 -34.40 -50.22 -40.68
N TYR A 956 -35.21 -49.23 -40.31
CA TYR A 956 -35.43 -48.02 -41.11
C TYR A 956 -34.52 -46.88 -40.65
N THR A 957 -34.24 -45.98 -41.59
CA THR A 957 -33.46 -44.78 -41.35
C THR A 957 -34.33 -43.66 -40.75
N MET A 958 -33.80 -42.99 -39.73
CA MET A 958 -34.33 -41.74 -39.19
C MET A 958 -33.25 -40.67 -39.18
N ASN A 959 -33.67 -39.41 -39.36
CA ASN A 959 -32.80 -38.25 -39.17
C ASN A 959 -33.11 -37.60 -37.82
N ILE A 960 -32.08 -37.07 -37.15
CA ILE A 960 -32.20 -36.28 -35.93
C ILE A 960 -31.51 -34.95 -36.19
N ASN A 961 -32.26 -33.86 -36.06
CA ASN A 961 -31.74 -32.52 -36.22
C ASN A 961 -31.43 -31.95 -34.84
N VAL A 962 -30.20 -31.50 -34.64
CA VAL A 962 -29.75 -30.85 -33.40
C VAL A 962 -29.36 -29.42 -33.71
N THR A 963 -30.00 -28.46 -33.06
CA THR A 963 -29.63 -27.04 -33.17
C THR A 963 -28.62 -26.72 -32.07
N VAL A 964 -27.44 -26.29 -32.47
CA VAL A 964 -26.37 -25.84 -31.56
C VAL A 964 -26.06 -24.38 -31.82
N GLU A 965 -25.67 -23.67 -30.77
CA GLU A 965 -25.39 -22.23 -30.80
C GLU A 965 -24.10 -21.94 -30.05
N ASN A 966 -23.31 -21.03 -30.60
CA ASN A 966 -22.18 -20.43 -29.90
C ASN A 966 -22.64 -19.09 -29.32
N GLN A 967 -22.86 -19.04 -28.02
CA GLN A 967 -23.23 -17.83 -27.29
C GLN A 967 -22.00 -17.05 -26.81
N GLY A 968 -20.80 -17.59 -27.02
CA GLY A 968 -19.51 -16.96 -26.71
C GLY A 968 -19.10 -15.87 -27.70
N ASP A 969 -17.95 -15.25 -27.43
CA ASP A 969 -17.39 -14.13 -28.19
C ASP A 969 -16.25 -14.53 -29.16
N PHE A 970 -15.94 -15.83 -29.25
CA PHE A 970 -14.88 -16.37 -30.11
C PHE A 970 -15.44 -17.21 -31.28
N ASN A 971 -14.55 -17.79 -32.10
CA ASN A 971 -14.93 -18.82 -33.07
C ASN A 971 -14.55 -20.18 -32.51
N GLU A 972 -15.54 -21.03 -32.29
CA GLU A 972 -15.39 -22.28 -31.55
C GLU A 972 -15.46 -23.47 -32.50
N THR A 973 -14.69 -24.51 -32.18
CA THR A 973 -14.80 -25.82 -32.83
C THR A 973 -14.99 -26.88 -31.77
N PHE A 974 -16.13 -27.56 -31.78
CA PHE A 974 -16.57 -28.50 -30.75
C PHE A 974 -17.26 -29.72 -31.36
N ASN A 975 -17.43 -30.78 -30.57
CA ASN A 975 -18.14 -31.98 -31.00
C ASN A 975 -19.58 -31.97 -30.48
N VAL A 976 -20.52 -32.44 -31.29
CA VAL A 976 -21.91 -32.64 -30.91
C VAL A 976 -22.22 -34.13 -31.02
N THR A 977 -22.67 -34.73 -29.93
CA THR A 977 -23.01 -36.15 -29.83
C THR A 977 -24.51 -36.32 -29.61
N VAL A 978 -25.16 -37.23 -30.34
CA VAL A 978 -26.57 -37.57 -30.16
C VAL A 978 -26.72 -38.94 -29.52
N TYR A 979 -27.68 -39.06 -28.62
CA TYR A 979 -27.98 -40.28 -27.87
C TYR A 979 -29.43 -40.72 -28.04
N ALA A 980 -29.66 -42.03 -27.97
CA ALA A 980 -30.95 -42.65 -27.73
C ALA A 980 -30.93 -43.35 -26.37
N ASN A 981 -31.70 -42.87 -25.40
CA ASN A 981 -31.58 -43.21 -23.98
C ASN A 981 -30.12 -43.05 -23.52
N ALA A 982 -29.40 -44.13 -23.22
CA ALA A 982 -27.98 -44.08 -22.85
C ALA A 982 -27.03 -44.49 -23.99
N THR A 983 -27.55 -44.81 -25.17
CA THR A 983 -26.76 -45.34 -26.30
C THR A 983 -26.40 -44.23 -27.28
N GLU A 984 -25.11 -44.02 -27.53
CA GLU A 984 -24.63 -43.07 -28.54
C GLU A 984 -25.08 -43.49 -29.95
N ILE A 985 -25.59 -42.52 -30.71
CA ILE A 985 -26.00 -42.67 -32.10
C ILE A 985 -24.84 -42.32 -33.03
N GLU A 986 -24.31 -41.10 -32.91
CA GLU A 986 -23.27 -40.53 -33.77
C GLU A 986 -22.74 -39.22 -33.14
N THR A 987 -21.45 -38.93 -33.38
CA THR A 987 -20.79 -37.66 -33.01
C THR A 987 -20.29 -36.94 -34.26
N LYS A 988 -20.53 -35.62 -34.37
CA LYS A 988 -20.04 -34.76 -35.46
C LYS A 988 -19.34 -33.52 -34.92
N GLN A 989 -18.27 -33.09 -35.58
CA GLN A 989 -17.57 -31.84 -35.26
C GLN A 989 -18.25 -30.66 -35.95
N VAL A 990 -18.39 -29.55 -35.23
CA VAL A 990 -19.03 -28.32 -35.68
C VAL A 990 -18.09 -27.15 -35.39
N THR A 991 -17.99 -26.22 -36.33
CA THR A 991 -17.31 -24.94 -36.13
C THR A 991 -18.33 -23.81 -36.29
N LEU A 992 -18.46 -22.96 -35.28
CA LEU A 992 -19.37 -21.82 -35.26
C LEU A 992 -18.62 -20.51 -35.02
N ALA A 993 -19.06 -19.45 -35.70
CA ALA A 993 -18.61 -18.09 -35.37
C ALA A 993 -19.34 -17.59 -34.11
N ASN A 994 -18.84 -16.50 -33.51
CA ASN A 994 -19.48 -15.91 -32.32
C ASN A 994 -20.95 -15.56 -32.56
N GLY A 995 -21.81 -15.85 -31.58
CA GLY A 995 -23.25 -15.63 -31.67
C GLY A 995 -23.97 -16.42 -32.79
N ALA A 996 -23.31 -17.36 -33.46
CA ALA A 996 -23.89 -18.12 -34.57
C ALA A 996 -24.59 -19.39 -34.08
N SER A 997 -25.69 -19.74 -34.74
CA SER A 997 -26.39 -21.02 -34.54
C SER A 997 -26.44 -21.82 -35.84
N THR A 998 -26.38 -23.14 -35.74
CA THR A 998 -26.57 -24.06 -36.87
C THR A 998 -27.33 -25.30 -36.47
N THR A 999 -27.96 -25.96 -37.44
CA THR A 999 -28.62 -27.26 -37.24
C THR A 999 -27.81 -28.36 -37.90
N VAL A 1000 -27.43 -29.35 -37.11
CA VAL A 1000 -26.67 -30.53 -37.54
C VAL A 1000 -27.61 -31.72 -37.65
N THR A 1001 -27.68 -32.32 -38.83
CA THR A 1001 -28.48 -33.52 -39.07
C THR A 1001 -27.64 -34.79 -38.89
N PHE A 1002 -28.09 -35.69 -38.03
CA PHE A 1002 -27.53 -37.02 -37.80
C PHE A 1002 -28.46 -38.07 -38.43
N THR A 1003 -27.89 -39.06 -39.12
CA THR A 1003 -28.69 -40.04 -39.87
C THR A 1003 -28.36 -41.44 -39.37
N ARG A 1004 -29.34 -42.12 -38.77
CA ARG A 1004 -29.14 -43.46 -38.21
C ARG A 1004 -30.15 -44.46 -38.73
N ASN A 1005 -29.66 -45.63 -39.12
CA ASN A 1005 -30.51 -46.81 -39.30
C ASN A 1005 -30.77 -47.44 -37.93
N THR A 1006 -32.04 -47.67 -37.61
CA THR A 1006 -32.51 -48.32 -36.38
C THR A 1006 -32.22 -49.82 -36.33
N THR A 1007 -31.35 -50.35 -37.19
CA THR A 1007 -30.82 -51.72 -37.08
C THR A 1007 -30.24 -51.95 -35.69
N GLY A 1008 -30.77 -52.96 -34.98
CA GLY A 1008 -30.36 -53.30 -33.62
C GLY A 1008 -31.15 -52.62 -32.49
N PHE A 1009 -32.06 -51.69 -32.81
CA PHE A 1009 -33.00 -51.14 -31.83
C PHE A 1009 -34.13 -52.15 -31.59
N VAL A 1010 -34.50 -52.37 -30.33
CA VAL A 1010 -35.66 -53.21 -29.96
C VAL A 1010 -36.94 -52.38 -29.99
N LYS A 1011 -38.12 -53.02 -30.09
CA LYS A 1011 -39.41 -52.30 -30.03
C LYS A 1011 -39.51 -51.55 -28.70
N GLY A 1012 -39.79 -50.25 -28.73
CA GLY A 1012 -39.90 -49.43 -27.51
C GLY A 1012 -39.70 -47.93 -27.73
N ASN A 1013 -39.91 -47.17 -26.65
CA ASN A 1013 -39.69 -45.72 -26.62
C ASN A 1013 -38.21 -45.40 -26.34
N TYR A 1014 -37.66 -44.48 -27.13
CA TYR A 1014 -36.33 -43.94 -26.96
C TYR A 1014 -36.40 -42.43 -26.77
N THR A 1015 -35.78 -41.95 -25.70
CA THR A 1015 -35.55 -40.52 -25.47
C THR A 1015 -34.32 -40.11 -26.27
N ILE A 1016 -34.46 -39.13 -27.14
CA ILE A 1016 -33.38 -38.58 -27.94
C ILE A 1016 -32.91 -37.28 -27.32
N TRP A 1017 -31.60 -37.20 -27.07
CA TRP A 1017 -30.97 -36.01 -26.53
C TRP A 1017 -29.59 -35.81 -27.15
N ALA A 1018 -29.05 -34.61 -27.03
CA ALA A 1018 -27.75 -34.28 -27.56
C ALA A 1018 -26.88 -33.53 -26.54
N TYR A 1019 -25.57 -33.65 -26.73
CA TYR A 1019 -24.55 -33.03 -25.92
C TYR A 1019 -23.51 -32.35 -26.80
N ALA A 1020 -23.29 -31.05 -26.59
CA ALA A 1020 -22.18 -30.31 -27.19
C ALA A 1020 -20.98 -30.32 -26.22
N TRP A 1021 -19.82 -30.73 -26.70
CA TRP A 1021 -18.63 -30.86 -25.86
C TRP A 1021 -18.12 -29.46 -25.51
N PRO A 1022 -17.88 -29.16 -24.23
CA PRO A 1022 -17.46 -27.83 -23.82
C PRO A 1022 -16.10 -27.47 -24.42
N VAL A 1023 -15.93 -26.21 -24.81
CA VAL A 1023 -14.67 -25.65 -25.28
C VAL A 1023 -13.85 -25.08 -24.13
N ARG A 1024 -12.55 -24.88 -24.37
CA ARG A 1024 -11.63 -24.41 -23.34
C ARG A 1024 -12.01 -22.99 -22.88
N GLY A 1025 -12.32 -22.82 -21.59
CA GLY A 1025 -12.72 -21.54 -21.00
C GLY A 1025 -14.24 -21.31 -20.92
N GLU A 1026 -15.03 -22.31 -21.29
CA GLU A 1026 -16.50 -22.28 -21.16
C GLU A 1026 -16.94 -22.47 -19.70
N THR A 1027 -17.82 -21.59 -19.23
CA THR A 1027 -18.21 -21.52 -17.81
C THR A 1027 -19.66 -21.90 -17.55
N ASP A 1028 -20.55 -21.69 -18.52
CA ASP A 1028 -21.88 -22.31 -18.52
C ASP A 1028 -21.78 -23.60 -19.32
N THR A 1029 -21.89 -24.74 -18.65
CA THR A 1029 -21.88 -26.07 -19.29
C THR A 1029 -23.22 -26.78 -19.19
N ALA A 1030 -24.20 -26.11 -18.56
CA ALA A 1030 -25.49 -26.71 -18.24
C ALA A 1030 -26.40 -26.75 -19.47
N ASP A 1031 -26.27 -25.79 -20.37
CA ASP A 1031 -27.04 -25.69 -21.61
C ASP A 1031 -26.37 -26.40 -22.81
N ASN A 1032 -25.21 -27.02 -22.60
CA ASN A 1032 -24.57 -27.95 -23.53
C ASN A 1032 -25.35 -29.26 -23.69
N THR A 1033 -26.36 -29.51 -22.86
CA THR A 1033 -27.20 -30.72 -22.92
C THR A 1033 -28.67 -30.35 -23.13
N PHE A 1034 -29.33 -30.98 -24.09
CA PHE A 1034 -30.77 -30.79 -24.31
C PHE A 1034 -31.49 -32.13 -24.51
N VAL A 1035 -32.59 -32.34 -23.76
CA VAL A 1035 -33.37 -33.57 -23.70
C VAL A 1035 -34.85 -33.27 -23.97
N ASP A 1036 -35.30 -33.44 -25.21
CA ASP A 1036 -36.73 -33.24 -25.57
C ASP A 1036 -37.23 -34.13 -26.72
N GLY A 1037 -36.32 -34.69 -27.53
CA GLY A 1037 -36.69 -35.59 -28.60
C GLY A 1037 -37.18 -36.95 -28.06
N TRP A 1038 -38.15 -37.57 -28.71
CA TRP A 1038 -38.49 -38.97 -28.47
C TRP A 1038 -38.89 -39.67 -29.76
N VAL A 1039 -38.60 -40.96 -29.83
CA VAL A 1039 -38.93 -41.83 -30.96
C VAL A 1039 -39.39 -43.18 -30.46
N PHE A 1040 -40.54 -43.65 -30.93
CA PHE A 1040 -40.97 -45.03 -30.77
C PHE A 1040 -40.45 -45.88 -31.93
N VAL A 1041 -39.67 -46.90 -31.62
CA VAL A 1041 -39.23 -47.90 -32.60
C VAL A 1041 -40.25 -49.03 -32.61
N ALA A 1042 -40.88 -49.28 -33.76
CA ALA A 1042 -41.94 -50.28 -33.93
C ALA A 1042 -41.45 -51.52 -34.70
N MET A 1043 -42.16 -52.65 -34.58
CA MET A 1043 -41.85 -53.82 -35.41
C MET A 1043 -42.14 -53.51 -36.89
N PRO A 1044 -41.36 -54.03 -37.86
CA PRO A 1044 -41.62 -53.77 -39.27
C PRO A 1044 -43.01 -54.24 -39.69
N GLY A 1045 -43.87 -53.31 -40.10
CA GLY A 1045 -45.26 -53.55 -40.52
C GLY A 1045 -46.33 -53.26 -39.45
N ASP A 1046 -45.96 -53.22 -38.16
CA ASP A 1046 -46.84 -52.91 -37.02
C ASP A 1046 -46.71 -51.42 -36.69
N VAL A 1047 -47.45 -50.58 -37.41
CA VAL A 1047 -47.37 -49.12 -37.34
C VAL A 1047 -48.16 -48.57 -36.15
N ASN A 1048 -49.23 -49.24 -35.73
CA ASN A 1048 -50.03 -48.81 -34.58
C ASN A 1048 -49.39 -49.23 -33.23
N GLY A 1049 -48.38 -50.11 -33.25
CA GLY A 1049 -47.60 -50.51 -32.09
C GLY A 1049 -48.26 -51.60 -31.24
N ASP A 1050 -49.33 -52.25 -31.69
CA ASP A 1050 -50.09 -53.25 -30.92
C ASP A 1050 -49.43 -54.65 -30.87
N GLY A 1051 -48.39 -54.86 -31.69
CA GLY A 1051 -47.62 -56.12 -31.71
C GLY A 1051 -48.09 -57.12 -32.76
N VAL A 1052 -49.04 -56.77 -33.61
CA VAL A 1052 -49.54 -57.58 -34.73
C VAL A 1052 -49.45 -56.75 -36.01
N VAL A 1053 -49.05 -57.37 -37.12
CA VAL A 1053 -49.12 -56.71 -38.44
C VAL A 1053 -50.47 -57.05 -39.06
N ASP A 1054 -51.40 -56.09 -39.08
CA ASP A 1054 -52.75 -56.28 -39.59
C ASP A 1054 -53.29 -55.08 -40.38
N ILE A 1055 -54.59 -55.11 -40.72
CA ILE A 1055 -55.20 -54.07 -41.55
C ILE A 1055 -55.30 -52.72 -40.84
N PHE A 1056 -55.28 -52.68 -39.50
CA PHE A 1056 -55.32 -51.45 -38.72
C PHE A 1056 -54.01 -50.67 -38.82
N ASP A 1057 -52.88 -51.34 -39.09
CA ASP A 1057 -51.61 -50.67 -39.42
C ASP A 1057 -51.69 -49.90 -40.74
N CYS A 1058 -52.27 -50.52 -41.77
CA CYS A 1058 -52.51 -49.87 -43.06
C CYS A 1058 -53.47 -48.67 -42.91
N VAL A 1059 -54.49 -48.78 -42.06
CA VAL A 1059 -55.41 -47.67 -41.75
C VAL A 1059 -54.69 -46.54 -41.02
N THR A 1060 -53.78 -46.87 -40.09
CA THR A 1060 -52.99 -45.89 -39.34
C THR A 1060 -52.02 -45.13 -40.25
N ILE A 1061 -51.37 -45.81 -41.20
CA ILE A 1061 -50.56 -45.17 -42.25
C ILE A 1061 -51.43 -44.24 -43.11
N ALA A 1062 -52.59 -44.71 -43.59
CA ALA A 1062 -53.47 -43.92 -44.44
C ALA A 1062 -53.96 -42.63 -43.73
N LEU A 1063 -54.28 -42.71 -42.43
CA LEU A 1063 -54.65 -41.55 -41.61
C LEU A 1063 -53.48 -40.59 -41.38
N ALA A 1064 -52.25 -41.10 -41.19
CA ALA A 1064 -51.06 -40.26 -41.02
C ALA A 1064 -50.69 -39.45 -42.28
N TYR A 1065 -51.16 -39.88 -43.45
CA TYR A 1065 -51.01 -39.18 -44.73
C TYR A 1065 -52.31 -38.52 -45.22
N ASP A 1066 -53.34 -38.38 -44.37
CA ASP A 1066 -54.64 -37.76 -44.70
C ASP A 1066 -55.32 -38.36 -45.95
N SER A 1067 -55.10 -39.66 -46.20
CA SER A 1067 -55.53 -40.32 -47.44
C SER A 1067 -57.00 -40.77 -47.38
N THR A 1068 -57.71 -40.60 -48.50
CA THR A 1068 -59.14 -40.95 -48.67
C THR A 1068 -59.33 -42.15 -49.60
N PRO A 1069 -60.49 -42.84 -49.57
CA PRO A 1069 -60.74 -43.93 -50.50
C PRO A 1069 -60.63 -43.44 -51.95
N ASN A 1070 -59.72 -44.07 -52.72
CA ASN A 1070 -59.27 -43.80 -54.10
C ASN A 1070 -57.97 -42.99 -54.26
N ASP A 1071 -57.33 -42.55 -53.19
CA ASP A 1071 -55.93 -42.12 -53.26
C ASP A 1071 -55.04 -43.36 -53.55
N PRO A 1072 -54.08 -43.27 -54.49
CA PRO A 1072 -53.32 -44.43 -54.98
C PRO A 1072 -52.40 -45.08 -53.95
#